data_AF-A0A1G1YPY4-F1
#
_entry.id   AF-A0A1G1YPY4-F1
#
_cell.length_a   1.000
_cell.length_b   1.000
_cell.length_c   1.000
_cell.angle_alpha   90.00
_cell.angle_beta   90.00
_cell.angle_gamma   90.00
#
_symmetry.space_group_name_H-M   'P 1'
#
loop_
_entity.id
_entity.type
_entity.pdbx_description
1 polymer ?
#
loop_
_entity_poly.entity_id
_entity_poly.type
_entity_poly.pdbx_seq_one_letter_code
_entity_poly.pdbx_strand_id
1 'polypeptide(L)'
;MKAKNIIILAVMAAVIIIAGGLLYWQSVKPSVVYNSDTTIEGNLEIPAGERYLVKNGSIITINGDLSVNGGLECENGSLSLVVSGNLRVDGELRCVRGEEAAEGDLGQGLSLAAGGNIEFTENSTVSSNGHVQIVDDSAKLAATQEAIDGIFNDAGEDSGEGLRIGPFIPINLAPGQKEAYIPPAISGNYQSAFIKDERGWLIKKLAPSAKAVFPEAARDIEGNAVPRTVKIGGQWVIGSPALPPPFDINIPTPPKDVKKIIIAYNFGPGADVNIVNLNLTGPDGRPGTSDQNASCNAKGGGGGDAFRLNVRAHNLTVNNFTLRMGQGGRGGAAETQTDCDSGAAVGGRGGEPGNIKMLSAGFFRIAGEFIIIPGAGGRGGDATAHSKDGQAGCPGENGGEARATGGQGGDNKKGLKTVNVEGLANISLKEIFAGGGGSAYAFAGGGGNGDKCGCAGGQGGKAAATGGRGGAATSRTVSSTGGNGGDASAFPGDGGQGGGCAEIKKGGNGGQGGDAAGQGGRGGTGRTANGADGDAVAQTGGGGGQGGQGCPEGKGGKGGQGEPNGADGQDGKNICPPVNTNTNENVNTNANTNTNANTNTNAAPPPPPAGISVAPSLVKKTHVIGQSSCPDPLGSVKVTLPVAGTIELSGIPAWITRPSISAAPAQTFTFNLQFNCGIANFTTHDEKGVINVYATGANGESLGSSSFNVTMNIVAQ
;
A
#
# COMPACT_ATOMS: atom_id res chain seq x y z
N MET A 1 41.95 -8.73 -39.90
CA MET A 1 42.22 -9.90 -39.03
C MET A 1 41.64 -11.14 -39.73
N LYS A 2 42.44 -12.18 -40.03
CA LYS A 2 41.94 -13.35 -40.77
C LYS A 2 40.87 -14.08 -39.93
N ALA A 3 39.78 -14.55 -40.54
CA ALA A 3 38.64 -15.17 -39.86
C ALA A 3 39.01 -16.27 -38.83
N LYS A 4 40.14 -16.96 -39.06
CA LYS A 4 40.71 -17.95 -38.14
C LYS A 4 41.08 -17.39 -36.75
N ASN A 5 41.52 -16.13 -36.67
CA ASN A 5 41.92 -15.51 -35.40
C ASN A 5 40.71 -15.04 -34.58
N ILE A 6 39.58 -14.74 -35.23
CA ILE A 6 38.33 -14.35 -34.56
C ILE A 6 37.70 -15.58 -33.88
N ILE A 7 37.75 -16.75 -34.53
CA ILE A 7 37.24 -18.00 -33.96
C ILE A 7 38.05 -18.43 -32.74
N ILE A 8 39.39 -18.31 -32.78
CA ILE A 8 40.26 -18.65 -31.64
C ILE A 8 40.00 -17.74 -30.43
N LEU A 9 39.81 -16.44 -30.66
CA LEU A 9 39.45 -15.48 -29.60
C LEU A 9 38.07 -15.76 -28.99
N ALA A 10 37.08 -16.10 -29.82
CA ALA A 10 35.74 -16.44 -29.34
C ALA A 10 35.72 -17.73 -28.51
N VAL A 11 36.49 -18.75 -28.93
CA VAL A 11 36.62 -20.01 -28.18
C VAL A 11 37.38 -19.79 -26.86
N MET A 12 38.45 -19.00 -26.84
CA MET A 12 39.14 -18.67 -25.58
C MET A 12 38.25 -17.86 -24.63
N ALA A 13 37.48 -16.88 -25.14
CA ALA A 13 36.55 -16.13 -24.31
C ALA A 13 35.45 -17.03 -23.72
N ALA A 14 34.89 -17.95 -24.52
CA ALA A 14 33.90 -18.92 -24.04
C ALA A 14 34.48 -19.87 -22.99
N VAL A 15 35.71 -20.36 -23.18
CA VAL A 15 36.40 -21.22 -22.19
C VAL A 15 36.71 -20.45 -20.90
N ILE A 16 37.10 -19.18 -20.98
CA ILE A 16 37.33 -18.34 -19.80
C ILE A 16 36.02 -18.05 -19.06
N ILE A 17 34.92 -17.81 -19.78
CA ILE A 17 33.59 -17.61 -19.16
C ILE A 17 33.08 -18.90 -18.52
N ILE A 18 33.25 -20.06 -19.17
CA ILE A 18 32.83 -21.36 -18.64
C ILE A 18 33.70 -21.77 -17.45
N ALA A 19 35.02 -21.59 -17.54
CA ALA A 19 35.94 -21.87 -16.43
C ALA A 19 35.73 -20.90 -15.26
N GLY A 20 35.49 -19.62 -15.54
CA GLY A 20 35.13 -18.61 -14.53
C GLY A 20 33.79 -18.90 -13.86
N GLY A 21 32.79 -19.34 -14.63
CA GLY A 21 31.49 -19.77 -14.12
C GLY A 21 31.58 -21.04 -13.27
N LEU A 22 32.36 -22.04 -13.69
CA LEU A 22 32.61 -23.27 -12.93
C LEU A 22 33.41 -23.02 -11.64
N LEU A 23 34.41 -22.14 -11.68
CA LEU A 23 35.16 -21.72 -10.49
C LEU A 23 34.27 -20.95 -9.53
N TYR A 24 33.42 -20.03 -10.01
CA TYR A 24 32.44 -19.33 -9.19
C TYR A 24 31.44 -20.28 -8.54
N TRP A 25 30.96 -21.30 -9.27
CA TRP A 25 30.03 -22.29 -8.73
C TRP A 25 30.66 -23.25 -7.71
N GLN A 26 31.94 -23.58 -7.86
CA GLN A 26 32.68 -24.37 -6.87
C GLN A 26 33.02 -23.57 -5.60
N SER A 27 33.11 -22.24 -5.67
CA SER A 27 33.38 -21.36 -4.53
C SER A 27 32.17 -21.06 -3.62
N VAL A 28 30.98 -21.63 -3.88
CA VAL A 28 29.74 -21.29 -3.14
C VAL A 28 29.23 -22.45 -2.27
N LYS A 29 29.93 -23.58 -2.19
CA LYS A 29 29.53 -24.67 -1.27
C LYS A 29 29.82 -24.31 0.19
N PRO A 30 28.89 -24.52 1.13
CA PRO A 30 29.19 -24.35 2.55
C PRO A 30 30.32 -25.30 2.95
N SER A 31 31.31 -24.80 3.68
CA SER A 31 32.45 -25.59 4.15
C SER A 31 32.08 -26.52 5.30
N VAL A 32 31.08 -26.16 6.10
CA VAL A 32 30.56 -26.95 7.22
C VAL A 32 29.04 -26.87 7.27
N VAL A 33 28.38 -28.00 7.56
CA VAL A 33 26.92 -28.09 7.71
C VAL A 33 26.58 -28.76 9.05
N TYR A 34 25.79 -28.08 9.87
CA TYR A 34 25.19 -28.61 11.09
C TYR A 34 23.71 -28.91 10.83
N ASN A 35 23.29 -30.16 10.98
CA ASN A 35 21.94 -30.62 10.68
C ASN A 35 21.16 -31.14 11.90
N SER A 36 21.80 -31.16 13.06
CA SER A 36 21.22 -31.45 14.37
C SER A 36 21.89 -30.58 15.42
N ASP A 37 21.28 -30.49 16.60
CA ASP A 37 21.89 -29.85 17.76
C ASP A 37 23.32 -30.35 17.94
N THR A 38 24.25 -29.40 18.06
CA THR A 38 25.69 -29.68 18.08
C THR A 38 26.35 -28.90 19.20
N THR A 39 27.09 -29.61 20.05
CA THR A 39 27.95 -28.99 21.06
C THR A 39 29.40 -29.03 20.57
N ILE A 40 30.06 -27.88 20.59
CA ILE A 40 31.47 -27.71 20.25
C ILE A 40 32.22 -27.41 21.54
N GLU A 41 33.10 -28.34 21.93
CA GLU A 41 33.99 -28.14 23.06
C GLU A 41 35.14 -27.21 22.67
N GLY A 42 35.25 -26.06 23.33
CA GLY A 42 36.24 -25.02 23.03
C GLY A 42 35.77 -23.95 22.05
N ASN A 43 36.74 -23.27 21.43
CA ASN A 43 36.50 -22.10 20.58
C ASN A 43 36.12 -22.50 19.15
N LEU A 44 35.25 -21.71 18.52
CA LEU A 44 34.89 -21.82 17.11
C LEU A 44 35.27 -20.54 16.35
N GLU A 45 36.07 -20.69 15.29
CA GLU A 45 36.36 -19.62 14.34
C GLU A 45 35.80 -20.01 12.96
N ILE A 46 34.99 -19.12 12.38
CA ILE A 46 34.52 -19.21 10.99
C ILE A 46 35.36 -18.21 10.19
N PRO A 47 36.40 -18.67 9.46
CA PRO A 47 37.35 -17.77 8.81
C PRO A 47 36.73 -17.05 7.60
N ALA A 48 37.34 -15.92 7.22
CA ALA A 48 36.92 -15.17 6.05
C ALA A 48 36.98 -16.05 4.79
N GLY A 49 35.93 -15.98 3.97
CA GLY A 49 35.79 -16.79 2.75
C GLY A 49 35.14 -18.16 2.97
N GLU A 50 34.95 -18.59 4.22
CA GLU A 50 34.20 -19.80 4.55
C GLU A 50 32.74 -19.50 4.90
N ARG A 51 31.88 -20.52 4.73
CA ARG A 51 30.44 -20.43 4.98
C ARG A 51 29.95 -21.66 5.71
N TYR A 52 29.42 -21.45 6.90
CA TYR A 52 28.86 -22.50 7.75
C TYR A 52 27.35 -22.44 7.65
N LEU A 53 26.70 -23.60 7.57
CA LEU A 53 25.25 -23.70 7.36
C LEU A 53 24.59 -24.48 8.49
N VAL A 54 23.56 -23.90 9.10
CA VAL A 54 22.75 -24.51 10.16
C VAL A 54 21.40 -24.90 9.59
N LYS A 55 21.02 -26.17 9.69
CA LYS A 55 19.77 -26.68 9.12
C LYS A 55 18.74 -27.01 10.19
N ASN A 56 17.47 -26.97 9.81
CA ASN A 56 16.35 -27.53 10.57
C ASN A 56 16.16 -26.90 11.96
N GLY A 57 16.60 -25.65 12.16
CA GLY A 57 16.49 -24.97 13.45
C GLY A 57 17.42 -25.50 14.54
N SER A 58 18.46 -26.26 14.16
CA SER A 58 19.43 -26.84 15.10
C SER A 58 20.10 -25.78 15.97
N ILE A 59 20.36 -26.12 17.23
CA ILE A 59 21.07 -25.29 18.19
C ILE A 59 22.56 -25.62 18.15
N ILE A 60 23.40 -24.60 17.95
CA ILE A 60 24.85 -24.74 18.11
C ILE A 60 25.24 -24.19 19.48
N THR A 61 25.74 -25.08 20.35
CA THR A 61 26.28 -24.73 21.66
C THR A 61 27.80 -24.73 21.59
N ILE A 62 28.44 -23.63 21.98
CA ILE A 62 29.90 -23.47 21.93
C ILE A 62 30.39 -23.25 23.35
N ASN A 63 31.14 -24.21 23.89
CA ASN A 63 31.75 -24.16 25.22
C ASN A 63 33.10 -23.40 25.17
N GLY A 64 33.08 -22.22 24.57
CA GLY A 64 34.24 -21.35 24.37
C GLY A 64 33.82 -20.07 23.65
N ASP A 65 34.77 -19.43 22.97
CA ASP A 65 34.53 -18.23 22.18
C ASP A 65 34.05 -18.55 20.75
N LEU A 66 33.21 -17.69 20.17
CA LEU A 66 32.79 -17.73 18.76
C LEU A 66 33.31 -16.49 18.01
N SER A 67 34.07 -16.69 16.94
CA SER A 67 34.46 -15.64 15.99
C SER A 67 33.92 -15.94 14.59
N VAL A 68 33.14 -15.03 14.02
CA VAL A 68 32.56 -15.14 12.67
C VAL A 68 33.15 -14.06 11.76
N ASN A 69 34.18 -14.44 10.99
CA ASN A 69 34.81 -13.60 9.96
C ASN A 69 34.32 -13.94 8.54
N GLY A 70 33.82 -15.17 8.35
CA GLY A 70 33.16 -15.66 7.13
C GLY A 70 31.64 -15.45 7.16
N GLY A 71 30.88 -16.46 6.77
CA GLY A 71 29.43 -16.47 6.83
C GLY A 71 28.87 -17.60 7.70
N LEU A 72 27.81 -17.32 8.45
CA LEU A 72 27.02 -18.30 9.17
C LEU A 72 25.56 -18.15 8.75
N GLU A 73 25.03 -19.17 8.06
CA GLU A 73 23.73 -19.15 7.42
C GLU A 73 22.75 -20.16 8.03
N CYS A 74 21.45 -19.94 7.87
CA CYS A 74 20.41 -20.92 8.20
C CYS A 74 19.69 -21.46 6.95
N GLU A 75 19.20 -22.70 7.03
CA GLU A 75 18.31 -23.30 6.03
C GLU A 75 17.21 -24.10 6.76
N ASN A 76 15.95 -23.94 6.35
CA ASN A 76 14.80 -24.67 6.89
C ASN A 76 14.62 -24.57 8.42
N GLY A 77 14.91 -23.41 9.02
CA GLY A 77 14.68 -23.15 10.44
C GLY A 77 15.33 -21.85 10.90
N SER A 78 15.37 -21.59 12.20
CA SER A 78 16.08 -20.43 12.77
C SER A 78 17.58 -20.69 12.92
N LEU A 79 18.36 -19.61 13.03
CA LEU A 79 19.75 -19.68 13.48
C LEU A 79 19.79 -19.50 15.00
N SER A 80 20.04 -20.58 15.73
CA SER A 80 20.05 -20.62 17.20
C SER A 80 21.46 -20.89 17.73
N LEU A 81 22.04 -19.93 18.47
CA LEU A 81 23.41 -19.98 18.94
C LEU A 81 23.49 -19.75 20.46
N VAL A 82 24.23 -20.61 21.16
CA VAL A 82 24.53 -20.48 22.59
C VAL A 82 26.04 -20.52 22.77
N VAL A 83 26.64 -19.43 23.24
CA VAL A 83 28.09 -19.26 23.39
C VAL A 83 28.41 -19.03 24.87
N SER A 84 29.23 -19.89 25.49
CA SER A 84 29.60 -19.69 26.89
C SER A 84 30.63 -18.57 27.09
N GLY A 85 31.50 -18.36 26.10
CA GLY A 85 32.53 -17.33 26.07
C GLY A 85 32.11 -16.07 25.30
N ASN A 86 33.08 -15.42 24.66
CA ASN A 86 32.89 -14.20 23.89
C ASN A 86 32.37 -14.50 22.48
N LEU A 87 31.51 -13.62 21.97
CA LEU A 87 31.04 -13.62 20.60
C LEU A 87 31.61 -12.40 19.86
N ARG A 88 32.23 -12.64 18.70
CA ARG A 88 32.60 -11.60 17.75
C ARG A 88 32.10 -11.94 16.35
N VAL A 89 31.38 -11.02 15.73
CA VAL A 89 30.89 -11.10 14.35
C VAL A 89 31.50 -9.93 13.57
N ASP A 90 32.38 -10.25 12.63
CA ASP A 90 32.94 -9.31 11.65
C ASP A 90 32.45 -9.59 10.22
N GLY A 91 31.97 -10.81 9.97
CA GLY A 91 31.41 -11.25 8.70
C GLY A 91 29.87 -11.23 8.67
N GLU A 92 29.28 -12.29 8.12
CA GLU A 92 27.85 -12.37 7.80
C GLU A 92 27.10 -13.36 8.70
N LEU A 93 25.99 -12.91 9.31
CA LEU A 93 24.94 -13.78 9.84
C LEU A 93 23.70 -13.64 8.96
N ARG A 94 23.27 -14.75 8.35
CA ARG A 94 22.15 -14.74 7.39
C ARG A 94 21.17 -15.85 7.66
N CYS A 95 19.96 -15.49 8.09
CA CYS A 95 18.89 -16.46 8.25
C CYS A 95 17.62 -16.06 7.49
N VAL A 96 17.57 -16.51 6.23
CA VAL A 96 16.45 -16.28 5.33
C VAL A 96 15.66 -17.57 5.18
N ARG A 97 14.45 -17.57 5.74
CA ARG A 97 13.56 -18.71 5.79
C ARG A 97 12.59 -18.71 4.59
N GLY A 98 12.11 -19.89 4.19
CA GLY A 98 11.10 -20.02 3.14
C GLY A 98 9.77 -19.35 3.50
N GLU A 99 8.89 -19.18 2.52
CA GLU A 99 7.58 -18.53 2.71
C GLU A 99 6.62 -19.32 3.63
N GLU A 100 6.82 -20.64 3.68
CA GLU A 100 6.07 -21.56 4.53
C GLU A 100 6.81 -21.78 5.84
N ALA A 101 6.12 -21.51 6.94
CA ALA A 101 6.57 -21.88 8.27
C ALA A 101 6.10 -23.31 8.60
N ALA A 102 6.88 -24.05 9.37
CA ALA A 102 6.42 -25.31 9.92
C ALA A 102 5.28 -25.08 10.93
N GLU A 103 4.44 -26.07 11.15
CA GLU A 103 3.42 -26.01 12.20
C GLU A 103 4.09 -25.79 13.58
N GLY A 104 3.62 -24.78 14.34
CA GLY A 104 4.20 -24.41 15.64
C GLY A 104 5.41 -23.49 15.58
N ASP A 105 5.78 -22.99 14.41
CA ASP A 105 6.89 -22.05 14.27
C ASP A 105 6.58 -20.68 14.89
N LEU A 106 7.47 -20.24 15.78
CA LEU A 106 7.34 -18.98 16.51
C LEU A 106 7.81 -17.75 15.71
N GLY A 107 8.18 -17.92 14.44
CA GLY A 107 8.73 -16.88 13.59
C GLY A 107 10.18 -16.49 13.89
N GLN A 108 10.92 -17.32 14.63
CA GLN A 108 12.31 -17.03 14.98
C GLN A 108 13.19 -17.02 13.74
N GLY A 109 14.00 -15.97 13.62
CA GLY A 109 15.03 -15.83 12.59
C GLY A 109 16.41 -16.08 13.19
N LEU A 110 16.83 -15.20 14.10
CA LEU A 110 18.10 -15.29 14.82
C LEU A 110 17.85 -15.29 16.33
N SER A 111 18.34 -16.30 17.03
CA SER A 111 18.30 -16.41 18.48
C SER A 111 19.71 -16.62 19.00
N LEU A 112 20.26 -15.64 19.71
CA LEU A 112 21.65 -15.66 20.15
C LEU A 112 21.76 -15.40 21.65
N ALA A 113 22.45 -16.29 22.36
CA ALA A 113 22.84 -16.12 23.75
C ALA A 113 24.36 -16.21 23.89
N ALA A 114 24.99 -15.24 24.54
CA ALA A 114 26.44 -15.28 24.80
C ALA A 114 26.80 -14.81 26.21
N GLY A 115 27.49 -15.63 26.99
CA GLY A 115 27.82 -15.36 28.40
C GLY A 115 28.97 -14.36 28.61
N GLY A 116 29.83 -14.18 27.60
CA GLY A 116 30.96 -13.24 27.59
C GLY A 116 30.65 -11.90 26.93
N ASN A 117 31.67 -11.27 26.36
CA ASN A 117 31.51 -10.04 25.57
C ASN A 117 30.84 -10.36 24.23
N ILE A 118 30.02 -9.44 23.73
CA ILE A 118 29.36 -9.57 22.43
C ILE A 118 29.80 -8.39 21.55
N GLU A 119 30.36 -8.67 20.38
CA GLU A 119 30.74 -7.63 19.43
C GLU A 119 30.25 -7.96 18.02
N PHE A 120 29.38 -7.11 17.49
CA PHE A 120 29.14 -6.96 16.06
C PHE A 120 29.93 -5.76 15.58
N THR A 121 30.93 -6.00 14.72
CA THR A 121 31.78 -4.92 14.23
C THR A 121 31.03 -4.07 13.20
N GLU A 122 31.64 -2.96 12.77
CA GLU A 122 31.10 -2.12 11.69
C GLU A 122 31.08 -2.82 10.31
N ASN A 123 31.82 -3.92 10.14
CA ASN A 123 31.81 -4.72 8.92
C ASN A 123 30.73 -5.81 8.94
N SER A 124 30.17 -6.09 10.12
CA SER A 124 29.19 -7.17 10.26
C SER A 124 27.94 -6.90 9.42
N THR A 125 27.42 -7.97 8.82
CA THR A 125 26.15 -7.95 8.11
C THR A 125 25.20 -8.95 8.75
N VAL A 126 24.05 -8.49 9.22
CA VAL A 126 22.99 -9.33 9.78
C VAL A 126 21.76 -9.25 8.90
N SER A 127 21.28 -10.41 8.45
CA SER A 127 20.06 -10.47 7.65
C SER A 127 19.13 -11.58 8.11
N SER A 128 17.84 -11.25 8.24
CA SER A 128 16.83 -12.26 8.60
C SER A 128 15.43 -11.86 8.16
N ASN A 129 14.54 -12.82 7.90
CA ASN A 129 13.10 -12.56 7.71
C ASN A 129 12.26 -13.02 8.91
N GLY A 130 12.84 -13.15 10.10
CA GLY A 130 12.16 -13.53 11.34
C GLY A 130 12.51 -12.62 12.53
N HIS A 131 12.07 -13.00 13.72
CA HIS A 131 12.47 -12.35 14.98
C HIS A 131 13.99 -12.44 15.17
N VAL A 132 14.55 -11.38 15.77
CA VAL A 132 15.96 -11.34 16.15
C VAL A 132 16.05 -11.11 17.65
N GLN A 133 16.67 -12.04 18.36
CA GLN A 133 16.88 -11.98 19.80
C GLN A 133 18.36 -12.12 20.12
N ILE A 134 18.87 -11.18 20.91
CA ILE A 134 20.24 -11.22 21.41
C ILE A 134 20.22 -10.97 22.91
N VAL A 135 20.78 -11.92 23.64
CA VAL A 135 20.78 -11.96 25.10
C VAL A 135 22.13 -12.42 25.62
N ASP A 136 22.38 -12.16 26.89
CA ASP A 136 23.56 -12.63 27.65
C ASP A 136 23.34 -14.03 28.28
N ASP A 137 22.09 -14.51 28.31
CA ASP A 137 21.71 -15.82 28.86
C ASP A 137 20.57 -16.42 28.04
N SER A 138 20.73 -17.68 27.60
CA SER A 138 19.71 -18.41 26.83
C SER A 138 18.35 -18.48 27.54
N ALA A 139 18.31 -18.41 28.88
CA ALA A 139 17.07 -18.37 29.65
C ALA A 139 16.24 -17.09 29.42
N LYS A 140 16.84 -16.04 28.83
CA LYS A 140 16.16 -14.78 28.49
C LYS A 140 15.56 -14.78 27.09
N LEU A 141 15.84 -15.80 26.26
CA LEU A 141 15.23 -15.94 24.94
C LEU A 141 13.73 -16.21 25.10
N ALA A 142 12.90 -15.46 24.37
CA ALA A 142 11.48 -15.72 24.29
C ALA A 142 11.24 -17.00 23.48
N ALA A 143 10.85 -18.05 24.18
CA ALA A 143 10.61 -19.39 23.63
C ALA A 143 9.11 -19.71 23.43
N THR A 144 8.21 -18.75 23.63
CA THR A 144 6.77 -18.91 23.38
C THR A 144 6.20 -17.71 22.64
N GLN A 145 5.06 -17.89 21.96
CA GLN A 145 4.38 -16.83 21.23
C GLN A 145 3.93 -15.70 22.18
N GLU A 146 3.46 -16.05 23.38
CA GLU A 146 3.03 -15.09 24.41
C GLU A 146 4.20 -14.22 24.88
N ALA A 147 5.39 -14.80 25.03
CA ALA A 147 6.59 -14.05 25.42
C ALA A 147 7.03 -13.09 24.31
N ILE A 148 7.02 -13.54 23.06
CA ILE A 148 7.33 -12.71 21.88
C ILE A 148 6.33 -11.55 21.76
N ASP A 149 5.04 -11.85 21.89
CA ASP A 149 3.97 -10.85 21.88
C ASP A 149 4.11 -9.87 23.04
N GLY A 150 4.50 -10.34 24.22
CA GLY A 150 4.79 -9.50 25.38
C GLY A 150 5.92 -8.50 25.10
N ILE A 151 7.03 -8.94 24.52
CA ILE A 151 8.16 -8.05 24.16
C ILE A 151 7.76 -7.07 23.05
N PHE A 152 7.00 -7.53 22.06
CA PHE A 152 6.48 -6.69 20.98
C PHE A 152 5.55 -5.60 21.51
N ASN A 153 4.60 -5.97 22.37
CA ASN A 153 3.64 -5.04 22.98
C ASN A 153 4.35 -4.04 23.90
N ASP A 154 5.29 -4.50 24.74
CA ASP A 154 6.09 -3.65 25.61
C ASP A 154 6.83 -2.55 24.83
N ALA A 155 7.32 -2.85 23.62
CA ALA A 155 8.00 -1.88 22.75
C ALA A 155 7.08 -0.76 22.24
N GLY A 156 5.76 -0.90 22.39
CA GLY A 156 4.76 0.14 22.07
C GLY A 156 4.09 0.76 23.30
N GLU A 157 4.33 0.23 24.50
CA GLU A 157 3.67 0.66 25.74
C GLU A 157 4.57 1.55 26.60
N ASP A 158 3.98 2.63 27.12
CA ASP A 158 4.66 3.57 28.02
C ASP A 158 4.79 3.00 29.43
N SER A 159 5.56 1.93 29.52
CA SER A 159 5.80 1.14 30.71
C SER A 159 7.30 1.02 30.99
N GLY A 160 7.64 0.51 32.17
CA GLY A 160 9.02 0.32 32.61
C GLY A 160 9.59 1.50 33.41
N GLU A 161 10.54 1.16 34.27
CA GLU A 161 11.31 2.09 35.10
C GLU A 161 12.69 2.35 34.47
N GLY A 162 13.34 3.45 34.86
CA GLY A 162 14.68 3.80 34.40
C GLY A 162 14.75 4.84 33.29
N LEU A 163 15.96 5.04 32.77
CA LEU A 163 16.27 5.98 31.69
C LEU A 163 15.79 5.39 30.37
N ARG A 164 15.15 6.18 29.51
CA ARG A 164 14.59 5.62 28.27
C ARG A 164 14.45 6.60 27.12
N ILE A 165 14.49 6.03 25.91
CA ILE A 165 13.97 6.59 24.67
C ILE A 165 12.86 5.67 24.18
N GLY A 166 11.72 6.25 23.81
CA GLY A 166 10.54 5.49 23.41
C GLY A 166 9.71 4.96 24.58
N PRO A 167 8.57 4.29 24.30
CA PRO A 167 8.02 4.10 22.96
C PRO A 167 7.59 5.40 22.31
N PHE A 168 7.32 5.34 21.00
CA PHE A 168 6.49 6.36 20.38
C PHE A 168 5.07 6.26 20.93
N ILE A 169 4.58 7.37 21.49
CA ILE A 169 3.23 7.48 22.02
C ILE A 169 2.43 8.59 21.34
N PRO A 170 1.10 8.45 21.25
CA PRO A 170 0.22 9.57 20.95
C PRO A 170 0.40 10.68 21.97
N ILE A 171 0.53 11.91 21.48
CA ILE A 171 0.85 13.05 22.32
C ILE A 171 -0.44 13.67 22.87
N ASN A 172 -0.74 13.39 24.14
CA ASN A 172 -1.47 14.28 25.05
C ASN A 172 -0.62 14.38 26.31
N LEU A 173 0.31 15.34 26.41
CA LEU A 173 1.17 15.41 27.60
C LEU A 173 0.37 15.96 28.78
N ALA A 174 0.34 15.20 29.87
CA ALA A 174 -0.02 15.70 31.18
C ALA A 174 0.99 16.78 31.64
N PRO A 175 0.58 17.72 32.53
CA PRO A 175 1.47 18.76 33.04
C PRO A 175 2.74 18.16 33.68
N GLY A 176 3.93 18.62 33.27
CA GLY A 176 5.21 18.28 33.91
C GLY A 176 6.19 17.43 33.08
N GLN A 177 5.82 16.93 31.90
CA GLN A 177 6.78 16.27 31.00
C GLN A 177 7.65 17.29 30.25
N LYS A 178 8.99 17.13 30.32
CA LYS A 178 9.96 17.98 29.60
C LYS A 178 10.17 17.48 28.18
N GLU A 179 10.21 18.41 27.25
CA GLU A 179 10.39 18.15 25.81
C GLU A 179 11.83 17.76 25.50
N ALA A 180 12.01 16.79 24.60
CA ALA A 180 13.27 16.67 23.87
C ALA A 180 13.26 17.75 22.78
N TYR A 181 14.14 18.75 22.91
CA TYR A 181 14.41 19.67 21.80
C TYR A 181 15.14 18.88 20.70
N ILE A 182 14.36 18.45 19.71
CA ILE A 182 14.87 17.85 18.48
C ILE A 182 14.97 19.02 17.49
N PRO A 183 16.18 19.46 17.10
CA PRO A 183 16.31 20.51 16.10
C PRO A 183 15.55 20.08 14.83
N PRO A 184 14.78 20.97 14.19
CA PRO A 184 14.06 20.64 12.98
C PRO A 184 15.08 20.11 11.96
N ALA A 185 14.84 18.90 11.45
CA ALA A 185 15.62 18.38 10.34
C ALA A 185 15.56 19.44 9.23
N ILE A 186 16.72 19.94 8.80
CA ILE A 186 16.80 20.80 7.63
C ILE A 186 16.12 20.01 6.51
N SER A 187 15.02 20.54 6.00
CA SER A 187 14.32 20.07 4.80
C SER A 187 15.26 20.29 3.61
N GLY A 188 16.28 19.43 3.51
CA GLY A 188 17.03 19.23 2.30
C GLY A 188 16.34 18.09 1.58
N ASN A 189 16.00 18.30 0.30
CA ASN A 189 15.78 17.21 -0.64
C ASN A 189 17.05 16.35 -0.67
N TYR A 190 17.15 15.36 0.21
CA TYR A 190 18.19 14.34 0.14
C TYR A 190 17.81 13.38 -0.99
N GLN A 191 18.01 13.82 -2.23
CA GLN A 191 18.52 12.93 -3.27
C GLN A 191 19.82 12.38 -2.70
N SER A 192 19.87 11.07 -2.45
CA SER A 192 21.03 10.36 -1.94
C SER A 192 22.23 10.54 -2.87
N ALA A 193 23.02 11.58 -2.65
CA ALA A 193 24.37 11.69 -3.19
C ALA A 193 25.31 10.90 -2.27
N PHE A 194 25.13 9.58 -2.22
CA PHE A 194 26.21 8.69 -1.80
C PHE A 194 26.97 8.34 -3.07
N ILE A 195 28.19 8.84 -3.16
CA ILE A 195 29.14 8.48 -4.20
C ILE A 195 29.26 6.97 -4.18
N LYS A 196 28.74 6.33 -5.23
CA LYS A 196 29.05 4.96 -5.63
C LYS A 196 30.57 4.85 -5.79
N ASP A 197 31.29 4.54 -4.73
CA ASP A 197 32.68 4.11 -4.84
C ASP A 197 32.69 2.64 -5.29
N GLU A 198 32.40 2.43 -6.58
CA GLU A 198 32.40 1.11 -7.24
C GLU A 198 33.80 0.46 -7.28
N ARG A 199 34.86 1.12 -6.76
CA ARG A 199 36.23 0.60 -6.76
C ARG A 199 36.66 -0.03 -5.43
N GLY A 200 35.89 0.11 -4.36
CA GLY A 200 36.25 -0.42 -3.03
C GLY A 200 35.96 -1.92 -2.83
N TRP A 201 35.04 -2.51 -3.59
CA TRP A 201 34.53 -3.86 -3.30
C TRP A 201 35.48 -5.00 -3.71
N LEU A 202 36.30 -4.80 -4.75
CA LEU A 202 37.23 -5.81 -5.28
C LEU A 202 38.56 -5.88 -4.50
N ILE A 203 38.97 -4.78 -3.85
CA ILE A 203 40.25 -4.71 -3.13
C ILE A 203 40.11 -5.25 -1.69
N LYS A 204 38.93 -5.17 -1.08
CA LYS A 204 38.70 -5.63 0.30
C LYS A 204 38.70 -7.15 0.48
N LYS A 205 38.46 -7.95 -0.57
CA LYS A 205 38.49 -9.43 -0.50
C LYS A 205 39.91 -10.04 -0.56
N LEU A 206 40.95 -9.25 -0.87
CA LEU A 206 42.30 -9.74 -1.11
C LEU A 206 43.31 -9.34 -0.02
N ALA A 207 42.90 -8.61 1.01
CA ALA A 207 43.77 -8.33 2.15
C ALA A 207 43.80 -9.55 3.09
N PRO A 208 44.97 -10.12 3.41
CA PRO A 208 45.07 -11.16 4.42
C PRO A 208 44.64 -10.57 5.77
N SER A 209 43.54 -11.08 6.33
CA SER A 209 43.08 -10.74 7.66
C SER A 209 44.17 -11.12 8.66
N ALA A 210 44.71 -10.12 9.36
CA ALA A 210 45.53 -10.35 10.54
C ALA A 210 44.72 -11.20 11.53
N LYS A 211 45.38 -12.18 12.19
CA LYS A 211 44.77 -13.05 13.20
C LYS A 211 43.91 -12.21 14.15
N ALA A 212 42.63 -12.55 14.25
CA ALA A 212 41.67 -11.84 15.07
C ALA A 212 42.11 -11.92 16.54
N VAL A 213 42.48 -10.77 17.11
CA VAL A 213 42.62 -10.62 18.56
C VAL A 213 41.22 -10.34 19.08
N PHE A 214 40.74 -11.17 20.02
CA PHE A 214 39.47 -10.94 20.71
C PHE A 214 39.43 -9.51 21.26
N PRO A 215 38.26 -8.84 21.27
CA PRO A 215 38.15 -7.50 21.83
C PRO A 215 38.70 -7.49 23.24
N GLU A 216 39.69 -6.63 23.48
CA GLU A 216 40.13 -6.33 24.83
C GLU A 216 38.90 -5.81 25.60
N ALA A 217 38.66 -6.33 26.80
CA ALA A 217 37.52 -5.89 27.61
C ALA A 217 37.54 -4.36 27.72
N ALA A 218 36.39 -3.71 27.58
CA ALA A 218 36.30 -2.26 27.76
C ALA A 218 36.94 -1.90 29.10
N ARG A 219 37.68 -0.79 29.18
CA ARG A 219 38.33 -0.41 30.43
C ARG A 219 37.54 0.72 31.10
N ASP A 220 37.33 0.63 32.41
CA ASP A 220 36.73 1.72 33.19
C ASP A 220 37.69 2.94 33.23
N ILE A 221 37.26 4.03 33.87
CA ILE A 221 38.08 5.26 33.93
C ILE A 221 39.38 5.05 34.72
N GLU A 222 39.46 3.99 35.52
CA GLU A 222 40.63 3.52 36.26
C GLU A 222 41.49 2.52 35.47
N GLY A 223 41.08 2.11 34.27
CA GLY A 223 41.82 1.21 33.39
C GLY A 223 41.55 -0.29 33.61
N ASN A 224 40.59 -0.67 34.45
CA ASN A 224 40.20 -2.06 34.71
C ASN A 224 39.27 -2.59 33.63
N ALA A 225 39.43 -3.85 33.24
CA ALA A 225 38.47 -4.54 32.37
C ALA A 225 37.06 -4.55 32.98
N VAL A 226 36.11 -3.91 32.30
CA VAL A 226 34.67 -3.95 32.52
C VAL A 226 34.17 -5.29 31.99
N PRO A 227 33.73 -6.21 32.86
CA PRO A 227 33.18 -7.49 32.44
C PRO A 227 31.88 -7.26 31.66
N ARG A 228 31.63 -8.05 30.59
CA ARG A 228 30.37 -8.11 29.84
C ARG A 228 30.01 -6.81 29.12
N THR A 229 30.85 -6.44 28.16
CA THR A 229 30.54 -5.36 27.22
C THR A 229 29.85 -5.92 25.98
N VAL A 230 28.77 -5.27 25.56
CA VAL A 230 28.08 -5.53 24.31
C VAL A 230 28.30 -4.36 23.35
N LYS A 231 28.75 -4.65 22.14
CA LYS A 231 28.89 -3.67 21.06
C LYS A 231 28.12 -4.14 19.85
N ILE A 232 27.16 -3.34 19.40
CA ILE A 232 26.30 -3.63 18.24
C ILE A 232 26.58 -2.62 17.14
N GLY A 233 27.15 -3.07 16.03
CA GLY A 233 27.43 -2.25 14.84
C GLY A 233 27.10 -2.97 13.53
N GLY A 234 27.43 -2.32 12.41
CA GLY A 234 27.34 -2.91 11.08
C GLY A 234 26.01 -2.65 10.36
N GLN A 235 25.68 -3.51 9.40
CA GLN A 235 24.50 -3.39 8.54
C GLN A 235 23.49 -4.49 8.83
N TRP A 236 22.28 -4.10 9.22
CA TRP A 236 21.23 -5.03 9.62
C TRP A 236 19.99 -4.82 8.75
N VAL A 237 19.56 -5.89 8.06
CA VAL A 237 18.38 -5.87 7.18
C VAL A 237 17.44 -7.00 7.57
N ILE A 238 16.32 -6.63 8.20
CA ILE A 238 15.31 -7.58 8.63
C ILE A 238 14.09 -7.48 7.70
N GLY A 239 13.69 -8.60 7.10
CA GLY A 239 12.60 -8.74 6.13
C GLY A 239 12.71 -7.80 4.92
N SER A 240 11.58 -7.63 4.20
CA SER A 240 11.51 -6.81 2.99
C SER A 240 11.00 -5.40 3.32
N PRO A 241 11.87 -4.37 3.39
CA PRO A 241 11.41 -2.99 3.56
C PRO A 241 10.85 -2.40 2.25
N ALA A 242 9.83 -1.53 2.32
CA ALA A 242 9.33 -0.78 1.15
C ALA A 242 10.37 0.14 0.52
N LEU A 243 11.32 0.65 1.30
CA LEU A 243 12.46 1.40 0.77
C LEU A 243 13.62 0.43 0.61
N PRO A 244 14.21 0.29 -0.59
CA PRO A 244 15.34 -0.60 -0.78
C PRO A 244 16.43 -0.21 0.22
N PRO A 245 17.05 -1.19 0.90
CA PRO A 245 18.17 -0.89 1.77
C PRO A 245 19.27 -0.18 0.93
N PRO A 246 20.16 0.60 1.55
CA PRO A 246 21.25 1.29 0.84
C PRO A 246 22.23 0.35 0.09
N PHE A 247 21.98 -0.97 0.07
CA PHE A 247 22.78 -2.02 -0.53
C PHE A 247 21.85 -3.07 -1.19
N ASP A 248 22.35 -3.85 -2.15
CA ASP A 248 21.62 -4.91 -2.88
C ASP A 248 21.29 -6.17 -2.02
N ILE A 249 20.86 -5.98 -0.77
CA ILE A 249 20.46 -7.07 0.14
C ILE A 249 18.95 -7.27 0.01
N ASN A 250 18.54 -8.27 -0.78
CA ASN A 250 17.13 -8.65 -0.93
C ASN A 250 16.77 -9.73 0.10
N ILE A 251 15.86 -9.39 1.03
CA ILE A 251 15.33 -10.31 2.03
C ILE A 251 13.83 -10.45 1.80
N PRO A 252 13.29 -11.68 1.67
CA PRO A 252 11.88 -11.88 1.44
C PRO A 252 11.03 -11.42 2.64
N THR A 253 9.74 -11.23 2.39
CA THR A 253 8.74 -11.05 3.43
C THR A 253 8.79 -12.22 4.42
N PRO A 254 8.54 -12.00 5.73
CA PRO A 254 8.50 -13.08 6.70
C PRO A 254 7.52 -14.23 6.31
N PRO A 255 7.67 -15.46 6.83
CA PRO A 255 6.82 -16.63 6.51
C PRO A 255 5.35 -16.44 6.91
N LYS A 256 4.34 -16.84 6.12
CA LYS A 256 2.92 -16.41 6.20
C LYS A 256 2.31 -16.21 7.61
N ASP A 257 2.60 -17.09 8.56
CA ASP A 257 2.00 -17.06 9.91
C ASP A 257 2.67 -16.07 10.88
N VAL A 258 3.85 -15.54 10.52
CA VAL A 258 4.64 -14.61 11.35
C VAL A 258 4.11 -13.19 11.17
N LYS A 259 3.10 -12.79 11.93
CA LYS A 259 2.41 -11.49 11.76
C LYS A 259 3.17 -10.29 12.32
N LYS A 260 4.11 -10.52 13.23
CA LYS A 260 4.87 -9.48 13.93
C LYS A 260 6.35 -9.79 13.83
N ILE A 261 7.19 -8.76 13.82
CA ILE A 261 8.65 -8.90 13.89
C ILE A 261 9.15 -8.02 15.04
N ILE A 262 10.03 -8.58 15.84
CA ILE A 262 10.67 -7.90 16.96
C ILE A 262 12.16 -8.13 16.87
N ILE A 263 12.91 -7.05 17.10
CA ILE A 263 14.34 -7.08 17.35
C ILE A 263 14.51 -6.77 18.83
N ALA A 264 14.91 -7.78 19.60
CA ALA A 264 15.01 -7.70 21.04
C ALA A 264 16.47 -7.88 21.48
N TYR A 265 17.00 -6.84 22.11
CA TYR A 265 18.27 -6.88 22.82
C TYR A 265 17.98 -6.83 24.31
N ASN A 266 18.17 -7.94 25.01
CA ASN A 266 17.83 -8.04 26.43
C ASN A 266 19.01 -8.56 27.24
N PHE A 267 19.82 -7.63 27.74
CA PHE A 267 20.98 -7.94 28.57
C PHE A 267 20.72 -7.73 30.08
N GLY A 268 19.51 -7.29 30.43
CA GLY A 268 19.14 -6.99 31.81
C GLY A 268 20.05 -5.93 32.47
N PRO A 269 20.15 -5.91 33.81
CA PRO A 269 20.96 -4.94 34.55
C PRO A 269 22.45 -5.33 34.61
N GLY A 270 22.90 -6.35 33.85
CA GLY A 270 24.22 -6.95 34.01
C GLY A 270 25.25 -6.62 32.93
N ALA A 271 24.89 -5.89 31.88
CA ALA A 271 25.79 -5.59 30.77
C ALA A 271 25.63 -4.15 30.23
N ASP A 272 26.75 -3.64 29.74
CA ASP A 272 26.85 -2.31 29.13
C ASP A 272 26.78 -2.44 27.61
N VAL A 273 25.83 -1.73 26.99
CA VAL A 273 25.55 -1.79 25.55
C VAL A 273 26.04 -0.53 24.85
N ASN A 274 26.84 -0.72 23.82
CA ASN A 274 27.32 0.33 22.92
C ASN A 274 26.81 0.05 21.51
N ILE A 275 25.83 0.83 21.05
CA ILE A 275 25.39 0.81 19.65
C ILE A 275 26.27 1.80 18.88
N VAL A 276 27.09 1.30 17.95
CA VAL A 276 28.10 2.10 17.26
C VAL A 276 28.12 1.79 15.77
N ASN A 277 28.01 2.81 14.93
CA ASN A 277 28.05 2.69 13.46
C ASN A 277 27.06 1.62 12.95
N LEU A 278 25.83 1.67 13.47
CA LEU A 278 24.76 0.71 13.15
C LEU A 278 23.80 1.32 12.14
N ASN A 279 23.46 0.58 11.10
CA ASN A 279 22.35 0.88 10.22
C ASN A 279 21.38 -0.30 10.21
N LEU A 280 20.22 -0.08 10.84
CA LEU A 280 19.20 -1.09 11.02
C LEU A 280 17.96 -0.74 10.20
N THR A 281 17.57 -1.64 9.32
CA THR A 281 16.31 -1.58 8.56
C THR A 281 15.48 -2.80 8.90
N GLY A 282 14.20 -2.61 9.16
CA GLY A 282 13.28 -3.74 9.35
C GLY A 282 12.03 -3.64 8.47
N PRO A 283 11.18 -4.69 8.51
CA PRO A 283 10.15 -4.90 7.51
C PRO A 283 8.88 -4.10 7.78
N ASP A 284 8.11 -3.90 6.71
CA ASP A 284 6.75 -3.42 6.79
C ASP A 284 5.83 -4.45 7.46
N GLY A 285 4.70 -3.98 7.94
CA GLY A 285 3.62 -4.82 8.39
C GLY A 285 2.99 -5.59 7.23
N ARG A 286 2.46 -6.78 7.50
CA ARG A 286 1.86 -7.60 6.45
C ARG A 286 0.58 -7.00 5.89
N PRO A 287 0.31 -7.18 4.59
CA PRO A 287 -1.03 -6.98 4.05
C PRO A 287 -2.06 -7.83 4.81
N GLY A 288 -3.23 -7.26 5.06
CA GLY A 288 -4.39 -7.97 5.57
C GLY A 288 -4.94 -8.96 4.55
N THR A 289 -5.59 -10.01 5.03
CA THR A 289 -6.23 -11.03 4.17
C THR A 289 -7.36 -10.41 3.38
N SER A 290 -7.38 -10.60 2.07
CA SER A 290 -8.51 -10.13 1.24
C SER A 290 -9.64 -11.14 1.26
N ASP A 291 -10.87 -10.66 1.25
CA ASP A 291 -12.10 -11.46 1.14
C ASP A 291 -12.83 -11.02 -0.11
N GLN A 292 -12.63 -11.75 -1.21
CA GLN A 292 -13.14 -11.35 -2.52
C GLN A 292 -13.95 -12.48 -3.15
N ASN A 293 -15.15 -12.15 -3.62
CA ASN A 293 -16.04 -13.03 -4.37
C ASN A 293 -16.42 -14.32 -3.62
N ALA A 294 -16.31 -14.33 -2.29
CA ALA A 294 -16.60 -15.52 -1.47
C ALA A 294 -17.96 -15.46 -0.75
N SER A 295 -18.51 -14.26 -0.51
CA SER A 295 -19.75 -14.10 0.24
C SER A 295 -20.50 -12.81 -0.11
N CYS A 296 -21.74 -12.68 0.36
CA CYS A 296 -22.52 -11.44 0.30
C CYS A 296 -22.20 -10.46 1.44
N ASN A 297 -21.32 -10.85 2.37
CA ASN A 297 -20.89 -10.05 3.50
C ASN A 297 -19.35 -10.07 3.60
N ALA A 298 -18.69 -9.46 2.62
CA ALA A 298 -17.25 -9.50 2.46
C ALA A 298 -16.53 -8.60 3.48
N LYS A 299 -15.48 -9.11 4.13
CA LYS A 299 -14.69 -8.38 5.13
C LYS A 299 -13.19 -8.57 4.93
N GLY A 300 -12.51 -7.50 4.55
CA GLY A 300 -11.06 -7.47 4.50
C GLY A 300 -10.44 -7.53 5.89
N GLY A 301 -9.38 -8.33 6.05
CA GLY A 301 -8.60 -8.41 7.27
C GLY A 301 -7.76 -7.15 7.51
N GLY A 302 -7.45 -6.83 8.76
CA GLY A 302 -6.56 -5.71 9.09
C GLY A 302 -5.13 -5.95 8.59
N GLY A 303 -4.46 -4.89 8.15
CA GLY A 303 -3.02 -4.89 7.92
C GLY A 303 -2.26 -5.05 9.24
N GLY A 304 -1.18 -5.83 9.21
CA GLY A 304 -0.32 -6.04 10.37
C GLY A 304 0.52 -4.80 10.70
N ASP A 305 1.00 -4.74 11.93
CA ASP A 305 1.94 -3.72 12.36
C ASP A 305 3.34 -3.99 11.81
N ALA A 306 4.09 -2.91 11.53
CA ALA A 306 5.51 -3.02 11.22
C ALA A 306 6.33 -3.48 12.43
N PHE A 307 7.59 -3.82 12.18
CA PHE A 307 8.45 -4.34 13.25
C PHE A 307 8.69 -3.35 14.39
N ARG A 308 9.09 -3.89 15.54
CA ARG A 308 9.48 -3.10 16.70
C ARG A 308 10.91 -3.41 17.14
N LEU A 309 11.56 -2.42 17.74
CA LEU A 309 12.87 -2.55 18.39
C LEU A 309 12.70 -2.41 19.90
N ASN A 310 13.20 -3.38 20.67
CA ASN A 310 13.23 -3.34 22.13
C ASN A 310 14.67 -3.57 22.62
N VAL A 311 15.22 -2.60 23.36
CA VAL A 311 16.57 -2.67 23.91
C VAL A 311 16.52 -2.48 25.42
N ARG A 312 17.14 -3.38 26.17
CA ARG A 312 17.27 -3.34 27.63
C ARG A 312 18.70 -3.62 28.05
N ALA A 313 19.29 -2.67 28.78
CA ALA A 313 20.68 -2.73 29.22
C ALA A 313 20.85 -2.14 30.63
N HIS A 314 22.02 -2.37 31.24
CA HIS A 314 22.42 -1.62 32.43
C HIS A 314 22.76 -0.19 32.03
N ASN A 315 23.86 -0.02 31.28
CA ASN A 315 24.24 1.23 30.65
C ASN A 315 24.03 1.15 29.14
N LEU A 316 23.64 2.26 28.52
CA LEU A 316 23.38 2.33 27.08
C LEU A 316 24.03 3.57 26.47
N THR A 317 24.95 3.34 25.53
CA THR A 317 25.53 4.39 24.68
C THR A 317 25.13 4.19 23.23
N VAL A 318 24.64 5.25 22.59
CA VAL A 318 24.32 5.28 21.15
C VAL A 318 25.26 6.25 20.44
N ASN A 319 25.95 5.80 19.39
CA ASN A 319 26.88 6.60 18.61
C ASN A 319 26.79 6.25 17.12
N ASN A 320 26.27 7.14 16.28
CA ASN A 320 26.09 6.93 14.84
C ASN A 320 25.18 5.73 14.56
N PHE A 321 23.89 5.88 14.88
CA PHE A 321 22.86 4.87 14.66
C PHE A 321 21.80 5.40 13.70
N THR A 322 21.54 4.67 12.61
CA THR A 322 20.38 4.91 11.74
C THR A 322 19.37 3.77 11.89
N LEU A 323 18.15 4.11 12.29
CA LEU A 323 17.01 3.19 12.38
C LEU A 323 15.97 3.52 11.32
N ARG A 324 15.76 2.58 10.38
CA ARG A 324 14.69 2.59 9.37
C ARG A 324 13.59 1.63 9.78
N MET A 325 12.50 2.20 10.27
CA MET A 325 11.32 1.45 10.66
C MET A 325 10.44 1.14 9.43
N GLY A 326 9.72 0.03 9.50
CA GLY A 326 8.77 -0.36 8.45
C GLY A 326 7.48 0.44 8.49
N GLN A 327 6.77 0.44 7.37
CA GLN A 327 5.42 0.97 7.22
C GLN A 327 4.39 -0.01 7.78
N GLY A 328 3.23 0.48 8.19
CA GLY A 328 2.11 -0.40 8.51
C GLY A 328 1.61 -1.17 7.30
N GLY A 329 1.11 -2.38 7.50
CA GLY A 329 0.59 -3.21 6.42
C GLY A 329 -0.69 -2.66 5.82
N ARG A 330 -0.92 -2.89 4.52
CA ARG A 330 -2.18 -2.52 3.86
C ARG A 330 -3.34 -3.35 4.40
N GLY A 331 -4.52 -2.76 4.61
CA GLY A 331 -5.74 -3.51 4.89
C GLY A 331 -6.17 -4.39 3.71
N GLY A 332 -6.72 -5.57 3.99
CA GLY A 332 -7.23 -6.49 2.97
C GLY A 332 -8.42 -5.91 2.20
N ALA A 333 -8.52 -6.23 0.91
CA ALA A 333 -9.67 -5.84 0.11
C ALA A 333 -10.92 -6.66 0.47
N ALA A 334 -12.10 -6.09 0.26
CA ALA A 334 -13.39 -6.76 0.42
C ALA A 334 -14.21 -6.65 -0.85
N GLU A 335 -14.70 -7.76 -1.38
CA GLU A 335 -15.54 -7.79 -2.58
C GLU A 335 -16.62 -8.86 -2.45
N THR A 336 -17.90 -8.48 -2.58
CA THR A 336 -18.99 -9.46 -2.53
C THR A 336 -19.18 -10.18 -3.84
N GLN A 337 -19.88 -11.31 -3.80
CA GLN A 337 -20.39 -11.95 -5.01
C GLN A 337 -21.45 -11.07 -5.71
N THR A 338 -21.66 -11.32 -7.00
CA THR A 338 -22.58 -10.54 -7.85
C THR A 338 -24.04 -10.96 -7.73
N ASP A 339 -24.33 -12.15 -7.21
CA ASP A 339 -25.67 -12.74 -7.13
C ASP A 339 -26.34 -12.55 -5.75
N CYS A 340 -25.86 -11.58 -4.98
CA CYS A 340 -26.36 -11.30 -3.64
C CYS A 340 -27.73 -10.60 -3.63
N ASP A 341 -28.67 -11.09 -2.83
CA ASP A 341 -29.91 -10.37 -2.52
C ASP A 341 -29.63 -8.98 -1.93
N SER A 342 -28.54 -8.86 -1.16
CA SER A 342 -27.94 -7.59 -0.77
C SER A 342 -26.46 -7.81 -0.50
N GLY A 343 -25.61 -6.97 -1.08
CA GLY A 343 -24.16 -7.02 -0.92
C GLY A 343 -23.69 -6.04 0.15
N ALA A 344 -22.87 -6.50 1.09
CA ALA A 344 -22.15 -5.66 2.03
C ALA A 344 -20.65 -5.96 2.00
N ALA A 345 -19.82 -4.95 1.74
CA ALA A 345 -18.36 -5.05 1.74
C ALA A 345 -17.71 -4.04 2.70
N VAL A 346 -16.76 -4.50 3.50
CA VAL A 346 -15.97 -3.63 4.40
C VAL A 346 -14.49 -3.92 4.25
N GLY A 347 -13.73 -2.94 3.77
CA GLY A 347 -12.28 -3.04 3.62
C GLY A 347 -11.56 -3.09 4.96
N GLY A 348 -10.43 -3.80 5.01
CA GLY A 348 -9.62 -3.93 6.21
C GLY A 348 -8.94 -2.62 6.62
N ARG A 349 -8.71 -2.42 7.92
CA ARG A 349 -7.92 -1.27 8.41
C ARG A 349 -6.44 -1.43 8.06
N GLY A 350 -5.74 -0.35 7.74
CA GLY A 350 -4.28 -0.36 7.62
C GLY A 350 -3.57 -0.47 8.97
N GLY A 351 -2.42 -1.14 8.99
CA GLY A 351 -1.63 -1.40 10.21
C GLY A 351 -0.81 -0.20 10.69
N GLU A 352 -0.20 -0.34 11.87
CA GLU A 352 0.64 0.71 12.45
C GLU A 352 2.09 0.65 11.95
N PRO A 353 2.77 1.80 11.78
CA PRO A 353 4.20 1.84 11.51
C PRO A 353 5.01 1.43 12.73
N GLY A 354 6.28 1.06 12.52
CA GLY A 354 7.14 0.47 13.54
C GLY A 354 7.32 1.30 14.81
N ASN A 355 7.80 0.68 15.89
CA ASN A 355 8.02 1.33 17.18
C ASN A 355 9.38 0.97 17.79
N ILE A 356 9.87 1.79 18.71
CA ILE A 356 11.17 1.62 19.36
C ILE A 356 11.03 1.92 20.84
N LYS A 357 11.60 1.05 21.68
CA LYS A 357 11.81 1.29 23.10
C LYS A 357 13.22 0.88 23.49
N MET A 358 13.96 1.80 24.12
CA MET A 358 15.29 1.56 24.65
C MET A 358 15.31 1.97 26.12
N LEU A 359 15.68 1.05 27.01
CA LEU A 359 15.70 1.23 28.45
C LEU A 359 17.10 0.97 29.01
N SER A 360 17.50 1.81 29.96
CA SER A 360 18.74 1.68 30.71
C SER A 360 18.48 1.84 32.21
N ALA A 361 19.08 0.97 33.02
CA ALA A 361 18.98 1.03 34.48
C ALA A 361 19.99 2.00 35.13
N GLY A 362 21.18 2.13 34.54
CA GLY A 362 22.29 2.99 34.98
C GLY A 362 22.29 4.33 34.27
N PHE A 363 23.10 4.51 33.22
CA PHE A 363 23.14 5.71 32.38
C PHE A 363 22.68 5.46 30.93
N PHE A 364 22.10 6.49 30.29
CA PHE A 364 21.76 6.47 28.87
C PHE A 364 22.30 7.73 28.19
N ARG A 365 23.28 7.55 27.29
CA ARG A 365 23.91 8.62 26.54
C ARG A 365 23.84 8.42 25.02
N ILE A 366 23.54 9.49 24.30
CA ILE A 366 23.61 9.56 22.84
C ILE A 366 24.85 10.39 22.49
N ALA A 367 25.96 9.71 22.23
CA ALA A 367 27.27 10.32 22.00
C ALA A 367 27.47 10.86 20.58
N GLY A 368 26.77 10.29 19.59
CA GLY A 368 26.83 10.70 18.19
C GLY A 368 25.45 10.67 17.53
N GLU A 369 25.39 10.78 16.20
CA GLU A 369 24.12 10.95 15.49
C GLU A 369 23.17 9.75 15.71
N PHE A 370 21.89 10.03 15.96
CA PHE A 370 20.85 9.02 16.04
C PHE A 370 19.67 9.39 15.13
N ILE A 371 19.61 8.80 13.94
CA ILE A 371 18.56 9.06 12.96
C ILE A 371 17.45 8.00 13.09
N ILE A 372 16.21 8.45 13.22
CA ILE A 372 15.03 7.58 13.23
C ILE A 372 14.12 7.93 12.04
N ILE A 373 13.83 6.94 11.20
CA ILE A 373 12.91 7.03 10.06
C ILE A 373 11.69 6.15 10.39
N PRO A 374 10.53 6.73 10.75
CA PRO A 374 9.48 5.98 11.44
C PRO A 374 8.57 5.10 10.57
N GLY A 375 8.69 5.15 9.25
CA GLY A 375 7.74 4.50 8.34
C GLY A 375 6.40 5.24 8.28
N ALA A 376 5.55 4.85 7.33
CA ALA A 376 4.20 5.40 7.14
C ALA A 376 3.13 4.48 7.74
N GLY A 377 1.95 5.00 8.08
CA GLY A 377 0.80 4.15 8.38
C GLY A 377 0.33 3.34 7.15
N GLY A 378 -0.21 2.15 7.36
CA GLY A 378 -0.67 1.30 6.26
C GLY A 378 -1.92 1.86 5.58
N ARG A 379 -2.08 1.69 4.26
CA ARG A 379 -3.32 2.10 3.57
C ARG A 379 -4.49 1.19 3.98
N GLY A 380 -5.69 1.73 4.10
CA GLY A 380 -6.92 0.95 4.23
C GLY A 380 -7.20 0.07 3.00
N GLY A 381 -7.90 -1.03 3.21
CA GLY A 381 -8.36 -1.92 2.15
C GLY A 381 -9.54 -1.34 1.39
N ASP A 382 -9.62 -1.61 0.09
CA ASP A 382 -10.74 -1.15 -0.74
C ASP A 382 -11.96 -2.08 -0.54
N ALA A 383 -13.16 -1.57 -0.79
CA ALA A 383 -14.42 -2.29 -0.62
C ALA A 383 -15.30 -2.19 -1.86
N THR A 384 -15.79 -3.33 -2.34
CA THR A 384 -16.68 -3.43 -3.51
C THR A 384 -17.89 -4.31 -3.15
N ALA A 385 -19.10 -3.75 -3.23
CA ALA A 385 -20.33 -4.50 -3.00
C ALA A 385 -21.14 -4.59 -4.29
N HIS A 386 -21.60 -5.80 -4.59
CA HIS A 386 -22.47 -6.12 -5.72
C HIS A 386 -23.78 -6.73 -5.22
N SER A 387 -24.83 -6.58 -5.99
CA SER A 387 -26.13 -7.21 -5.73
C SER A 387 -26.80 -7.64 -7.01
N LYS A 388 -27.66 -8.64 -6.91
CA LYS A 388 -28.34 -9.23 -8.04
C LYS A 388 -29.48 -8.34 -8.52
N ASP A 389 -29.73 -8.40 -9.82
CA ASP A 389 -30.94 -7.87 -10.41
C ASP A 389 -32.17 -8.67 -9.96
N GLY A 390 -33.31 -7.99 -9.85
CA GLY A 390 -34.59 -8.62 -9.65
C GLY A 390 -35.01 -9.42 -10.88
N GLN A 391 -35.60 -10.59 -10.68
CA GLN A 391 -36.14 -11.37 -11.78
C GLN A 391 -37.45 -10.77 -12.31
N ALA A 392 -37.65 -10.95 -13.61
CA ALA A 392 -38.90 -10.71 -14.30
C ALA A 392 -40.04 -11.50 -13.60
N GLY A 393 -41.20 -10.87 -13.35
CA GLY A 393 -42.29 -11.51 -12.62
C GLY A 393 -43.64 -10.79 -12.66
N CYS A 394 -44.55 -11.19 -11.76
CA CYS A 394 -45.81 -10.47 -11.55
C CYS A 394 -46.17 -10.37 -10.05
N PRO A 395 -45.77 -9.29 -9.35
CA PRO A 395 -44.93 -8.19 -9.85
C PRO A 395 -43.48 -8.64 -10.13
N GLY A 396 -42.73 -7.85 -10.89
CA GLY A 396 -41.27 -8.05 -11.02
C GLY A 396 -40.59 -7.93 -9.66
N GLU A 397 -39.52 -8.69 -9.45
CA GLU A 397 -38.79 -8.68 -8.18
C GLU A 397 -37.94 -7.41 -8.06
N ASN A 398 -37.68 -6.97 -6.84
CA ASN A 398 -36.80 -5.83 -6.60
C ASN A 398 -35.33 -6.24 -6.82
N GLY A 399 -34.52 -5.28 -7.27
CA GLY A 399 -33.07 -5.42 -7.28
C GLY A 399 -32.49 -5.34 -5.86
N GLY A 400 -31.35 -6.02 -5.66
CA GLY A 400 -30.69 -6.08 -4.36
C GLY A 400 -29.93 -4.81 -3.98
N GLU A 401 -29.83 -4.52 -2.68
CA GLU A 401 -29.10 -3.36 -2.15
C GLU A 401 -27.59 -3.63 -2.01
N ALA A 402 -26.74 -2.67 -2.41
CA ALA A 402 -25.30 -2.74 -2.25
C ALA A 402 -24.76 -1.69 -1.27
N ARG A 403 -23.90 -2.11 -0.34
CA ARG A 403 -23.24 -1.24 0.64
C ARG A 403 -21.75 -1.51 0.73
N ALA A 404 -20.92 -0.51 0.44
CA ALA A 404 -19.46 -0.63 0.51
C ALA A 404 -18.87 0.41 1.47
N THR A 405 -17.98 -0.03 2.37
CA THR A 405 -17.22 0.85 3.27
C THR A 405 -15.73 0.58 3.13
N GLY A 406 -14.97 1.56 2.64
CA GLY A 406 -13.52 1.47 2.54
C GLY A 406 -12.86 1.39 3.92
N GLY A 407 -11.73 0.69 4.00
CA GLY A 407 -10.97 0.54 5.23
C GLY A 407 -10.30 1.84 5.68
N GLN A 408 -10.19 2.05 6.99
CA GLN A 408 -9.47 3.20 7.54
C GLN A 408 -7.94 3.04 7.33
N GLY A 409 -7.25 4.13 7.00
CA GLY A 409 -5.79 4.19 7.00
C GLY A 409 -5.17 4.04 8.40
N GLY A 410 -3.97 3.50 8.46
CA GLY A 410 -3.18 3.34 9.67
C GLY A 410 -2.75 4.69 10.24
N ASP A 411 -2.90 4.86 11.54
CA ASP A 411 -2.44 6.07 12.23
C ASP A 411 -0.91 6.06 12.35
N ASN A 412 -0.31 7.24 12.36
CA ASN A 412 1.12 7.42 12.61
C ASN A 412 1.34 8.53 13.65
N LYS A 413 1.05 8.20 14.91
CA LYS A 413 1.13 9.13 16.04
C LYS A 413 2.42 8.88 16.80
N LYS A 414 3.43 9.73 16.59
CA LYS A 414 4.79 9.51 17.12
C LYS A 414 5.25 10.71 17.94
N GLY A 415 5.11 10.59 19.26
CA GLY A 415 5.87 11.38 20.23
C GLY A 415 6.97 10.52 20.83
N LEU A 416 8.23 10.86 20.56
CA LEU A 416 9.35 10.15 21.17
C LEU A 416 9.42 10.51 22.66
N LYS A 417 9.05 9.57 23.53
CA LYS A 417 9.17 9.78 24.97
C LYS A 417 10.63 9.64 25.40
N THR A 418 11.10 10.55 26.25
CA THR A 418 12.47 10.50 26.79
C THR A 418 12.45 10.70 28.30
N VAL A 419 13.27 9.95 29.04
CA VAL A 419 13.44 10.11 30.50
C VAL A 419 14.93 10.12 30.82
N ASN A 420 15.43 11.27 31.28
CA ASN A 420 16.80 11.44 31.81
C ASN A 420 17.93 10.92 30.89
N VAL A 421 17.81 11.16 29.58
CA VAL A 421 18.80 10.74 28.57
C VAL A 421 19.74 11.90 28.23
N GLU A 422 21.04 11.63 28.17
CA GLU A 422 22.04 12.60 27.72
C GLU A 422 22.17 12.62 26.19
N GLY A 423 22.46 13.79 25.61
CA GLY A 423 22.74 13.90 24.17
C GLY A 423 21.49 13.93 23.27
N LEU A 424 20.31 14.29 23.79
CA LEU A 424 19.06 14.38 23.02
C LEU A 424 19.16 15.25 21.75
N ALA A 425 20.06 16.24 21.73
CA ALA A 425 20.32 17.09 20.57
C ALA A 425 20.87 16.32 19.35
N ASN A 426 21.40 15.12 19.55
CA ASN A 426 21.93 14.26 18.49
C ASN A 426 20.85 13.38 17.83
N ILE A 427 19.60 13.43 18.31
CA ILE A 427 18.49 12.68 17.71
C ILE A 427 17.93 13.48 16.53
N SER A 428 17.75 12.82 15.39
CA SER A 428 17.00 13.33 14.24
C SER A 428 15.84 12.37 13.93
N LEU A 429 14.62 12.79 14.22
CA LEU A 429 13.41 12.11 13.72
C LEU A 429 13.04 12.65 12.33
N LYS A 430 12.78 11.77 11.36
CA LYS A 430 12.30 12.17 10.02
C LYS A 430 10.77 12.33 9.98
N GLU A 431 10.28 12.83 8.85
CA GLU A 431 8.86 13.13 8.64
C GLU A 431 7.95 11.92 8.87
N ILE A 432 6.71 12.23 9.26
CA ILE A 432 5.72 11.25 9.68
C ILE A 432 4.52 11.32 8.74
N PHE A 433 4.16 10.17 8.15
CA PHE A 433 3.03 10.05 7.24
C PHE A 433 2.04 9.01 7.77
N ALA A 434 0.76 9.34 7.79
CA ALA A 434 -0.27 8.34 8.05
C ALA A 434 -0.74 7.65 6.75
N GLY A 435 -1.42 6.52 6.89
CA GLY A 435 -1.92 5.76 5.75
C GLY A 435 -3.19 6.36 5.14
N GLY A 436 -3.35 6.25 3.82
CA GLY A 436 -4.58 6.64 3.14
C GLY A 436 -5.75 5.70 3.45
N GLY A 437 -6.98 6.19 3.33
CA GLY A 437 -8.19 5.37 3.36
C GLY A 437 -8.34 4.49 2.11
N GLY A 438 -9.10 3.41 2.23
CA GLY A 438 -9.51 2.58 1.10
C GLY A 438 -10.71 3.17 0.36
N SER A 439 -10.83 2.94 -0.94
CA SER A 439 -11.98 3.39 -1.74
C SER A 439 -13.17 2.45 -1.58
N ALA A 440 -14.39 2.93 -1.87
CA ALA A 440 -15.62 2.17 -1.77
C ALA A 440 -16.46 2.24 -3.06
N TYR A 441 -16.93 1.08 -3.53
CA TYR A 441 -17.75 0.93 -4.72
C TYR A 441 -19.00 0.09 -4.41
N ALA A 442 -20.20 0.62 -4.64
CA ALA A 442 -21.45 -0.11 -4.43
C ALA A 442 -22.24 -0.19 -5.74
N PHE A 443 -22.55 -1.41 -6.17
CA PHE A 443 -23.29 -1.72 -7.39
C PHE A 443 -24.58 -2.47 -7.02
N ALA A 444 -25.69 -1.75 -6.96
CA ALA A 444 -26.99 -2.33 -6.65
C ALA A 444 -27.63 -2.95 -7.90
N GLY A 445 -28.53 -3.91 -7.70
CA GLY A 445 -29.20 -4.59 -8.81
C GLY A 445 -30.37 -3.79 -9.37
N GLY A 446 -30.65 -3.93 -10.65
CA GLY A 446 -31.86 -3.40 -11.30
C GLY A 446 -33.13 -4.13 -10.86
N GLY A 447 -34.27 -3.45 -10.95
CA GLY A 447 -35.58 -4.05 -10.72
C GLY A 447 -36.03 -4.93 -11.89
N GLY A 448 -36.66 -6.06 -11.58
CA GLY A 448 -37.20 -6.98 -12.56
C GLY A 448 -38.42 -6.41 -13.28
N ASN A 449 -38.61 -6.77 -14.55
CA ASN A 449 -39.76 -6.31 -15.32
C ASN A 449 -41.07 -6.99 -14.88
N GLY A 450 -42.21 -6.37 -15.18
CA GLY A 450 -43.53 -6.97 -15.07
C GLY A 450 -43.89 -7.76 -16.34
N ASP A 451 -44.05 -9.08 -16.22
CA ASP A 451 -44.01 -9.98 -17.39
C ASP A 451 -45.37 -10.16 -18.08
N LYS A 452 -46.44 -9.84 -17.36
CA LYS A 452 -47.81 -10.02 -17.83
C LYS A 452 -48.57 -8.70 -17.78
N CYS A 453 -49.67 -8.66 -18.51
CA CYS A 453 -50.57 -7.52 -18.54
C CYS A 453 -50.96 -7.09 -17.12
N GLY A 454 -50.66 -5.82 -16.79
CA GLY A 454 -51.00 -5.18 -15.53
C GLY A 454 -49.99 -5.40 -14.41
N CYS A 455 -48.95 -6.22 -14.62
CA CYS A 455 -47.94 -6.49 -13.61
C CYS A 455 -47.00 -5.29 -13.43
N ALA A 456 -46.78 -4.88 -12.19
CA ALA A 456 -45.82 -3.83 -11.90
C ALA A 456 -44.38 -4.32 -12.11
N GLY A 457 -43.49 -3.43 -12.53
CA GLY A 457 -42.05 -3.65 -12.44
C GLY A 457 -41.55 -3.55 -10.99
N GLY A 458 -40.47 -4.26 -10.69
CA GLY A 458 -39.78 -4.22 -9.41
C GLY A 458 -38.95 -2.96 -9.23
N GLN A 459 -38.67 -2.61 -7.97
CA GLN A 459 -37.85 -1.45 -7.64
C GLN A 459 -36.37 -1.72 -7.91
N GLY A 460 -35.63 -0.70 -8.33
CA GLY A 460 -34.17 -0.73 -8.39
C GLY A 460 -33.56 -0.75 -6.99
N GLY A 461 -32.46 -1.48 -6.84
CA GLY A 461 -31.72 -1.61 -5.59
C GLY A 461 -30.99 -0.31 -5.21
N LYS A 462 -30.84 -0.08 -3.91
CA LYS A 462 -30.14 1.09 -3.37
C LYS A 462 -28.64 0.84 -3.29
N ALA A 463 -27.85 1.87 -3.60
CA ALA A 463 -26.39 1.83 -3.48
C ALA A 463 -25.89 2.85 -2.47
N ALA A 464 -25.09 2.39 -1.50
CA ALA A 464 -24.40 3.26 -0.54
C ALA A 464 -22.90 2.94 -0.49
N ALA A 465 -22.07 3.94 -0.76
CA ALA A 465 -20.61 3.82 -0.71
C ALA A 465 -20.03 4.86 0.25
N THR A 466 -19.15 4.41 1.16
CA THR A 466 -18.44 5.29 2.10
C THR A 466 -16.94 5.03 2.01
N GLY A 467 -16.19 6.01 1.55
CA GLY A 467 -14.74 5.95 1.49
C GLY A 467 -14.12 5.84 2.88
N GLY A 468 -13.01 5.11 2.97
CA GLY A 468 -12.27 4.95 4.20
C GLY A 468 -11.65 6.27 4.66
N ARG A 469 -11.62 6.51 5.98
CA ARG A 469 -10.92 7.69 6.51
C ARG A 469 -9.41 7.52 6.38
N GLY A 470 -8.71 8.61 6.07
CA GLY A 470 -7.26 8.67 6.20
C GLY A 470 -6.82 8.55 7.66
N GLY A 471 -5.65 7.96 7.90
CA GLY A 471 -5.05 7.86 9.22
C GLY A 471 -4.56 9.21 9.73
N ALA A 472 -4.53 9.40 11.04
CA ALA A 472 -4.00 10.63 11.65
C ALA A 472 -2.49 10.52 11.88
N ALA A 473 -1.76 11.60 11.58
CA ALA A 473 -0.32 11.71 11.80
C ALA A 473 -0.02 12.81 12.82
N THR A 474 0.50 12.47 14.00
CA THR A 474 0.83 13.48 15.02
C THR A 474 2.29 13.43 15.43
N SER A 475 2.89 14.61 15.53
CA SER A 475 4.21 14.83 16.10
C SER A 475 4.26 16.19 16.78
N ARG A 476 5.23 16.39 17.69
CA ARG A 476 5.54 17.69 18.28
C ARG A 476 6.59 18.46 17.49
N THR A 477 7.61 17.74 17.00
CA THR A 477 8.88 18.32 16.58
C THR A 477 9.16 18.19 15.10
N VAL A 478 8.51 17.24 14.41
CA VAL A 478 8.74 16.99 12.98
C VAL A 478 7.48 17.20 12.17
N SER A 479 7.66 17.38 10.86
CA SER A 479 6.55 17.46 9.93
C SER A 479 5.69 16.20 10.01
N SER A 480 4.38 16.38 10.10
CA SER A 480 3.43 15.26 10.06
C SER A 480 2.27 15.56 9.12
N THR A 481 2.01 14.60 8.23
CA THR A 481 0.99 14.69 7.18
C THR A 481 -0.02 13.57 7.35
N GLY A 482 -1.30 13.93 7.52
CA GLY A 482 -2.39 12.97 7.58
C GLY A 482 -2.59 12.24 6.26
N GLY A 483 -3.12 11.02 6.31
CA GLY A 483 -3.41 10.26 5.10
C GLY A 483 -4.64 10.79 4.38
N ASN A 484 -4.72 10.63 3.06
CA ASN A 484 -5.93 11.03 2.32
C ASN A 484 -7.12 10.11 2.65
N GLY A 485 -8.34 10.64 2.56
CA GLY A 485 -9.55 9.83 2.53
C GLY A 485 -9.65 9.02 1.24
N GLY A 486 -10.39 7.92 1.28
CA GLY A 486 -10.72 7.14 0.09
C GLY A 486 -11.96 7.69 -0.63
N ASP A 487 -12.03 7.47 -1.94
CA ASP A 487 -13.19 7.87 -2.74
C ASP A 487 -14.38 6.93 -2.56
N ALA A 488 -15.57 7.42 -2.88
CA ALA A 488 -16.82 6.65 -2.85
C ALA A 488 -17.58 6.75 -4.17
N SER A 489 -18.07 5.61 -4.67
CA SER A 489 -18.92 5.52 -5.85
C SER A 489 -20.11 4.60 -5.59
N ALA A 490 -21.33 5.12 -5.71
CA ALA A 490 -22.58 4.41 -5.56
C ALA A 490 -23.35 4.39 -6.89
N PHE A 491 -23.59 3.18 -7.40
CA PHE A 491 -24.31 2.89 -8.63
C PHE A 491 -25.61 2.16 -8.27
N PRO A 492 -26.75 2.86 -8.20
CA PRO A 492 -28.03 2.26 -7.89
C PRO A 492 -28.58 1.46 -9.07
N GLY A 493 -29.58 0.64 -8.82
CA GLY A 493 -30.32 -0.05 -9.87
C GLY A 493 -31.43 0.81 -10.48
N ASP A 494 -31.69 0.63 -11.76
CA ASP A 494 -32.88 1.18 -12.42
C ASP A 494 -34.14 0.40 -12.00
N GLY A 495 -35.30 1.05 -12.03
CA GLY A 495 -36.59 0.41 -11.82
C GLY A 495 -37.01 -0.44 -13.02
N GLY A 496 -37.67 -1.58 -12.75
CA GLY A 496 -38.17 -2.48 -13.78
C GLY A 496 -39.37 -1.90 -14.53
N GLN A 497 -39.54 -2.28 -15.78
CA GLN A 497 -40.66 -1.84 -16.63
C GLN A 497 -41.98 -2.51 -16.21
N GLY A 498 -43.11 -1.80 -16.33
CA GLY A 498 -44.43 -2.36 -16.12
C GLY A 498 -44.95 -3.16 -17.33
N GLY A 499 -45.71 -4.22 -17.08
CA GLY A 499 -46.22 -5.11 -18.12
C GLY A 499 -47.37 -4.51 -18.94
N GLY A 500 -47.24 -4.54 -20.27
CA GLY A 500 -48.23 -3.99 -21.20
C GLY A 500 -49.52 -4.82 -21.33
N CYS A 501 -50.62 -4.15 -21.62
CA CYS A 501 -51.96 -4.72 -21.81
C CYS A 501 -52.55 -4.39 -23.18
N ALA A 502 -53.65 -5.07 -23.51
CA ALA A 502 -54.55 -4.72 -24.61
C ALA A 502 -55.54 -3.61 -24.18
N GLU A 503 -56.26 -3.05 -25.16
CA GLU A 503 -57.11 -1.83 -25.11
C GLU A 503 -58.21 -1.80 -24.03
N ILE A 504 -58.42 -2.90 -23.30
CA ILE A 504 -59.45 -3.05 -22.27
C ILE A 504 -58.90 -3.25 -20.85
N LYS A 505 -57.58 -3.38 -20.68
CA LYS A 505 -56.95 -3.64 -19.38
C LYS A 505 -55.88 -2.59 -19.07
N LYS A 506 -55.76 -2.25 -17.79
CA LYS A 506 -54.78 -1.29 -17.29
C LYS A 506 -53.35 -1.82 -17.42
N GLY A 507 -52.44 -1.01 -17.96
CA GLY A 507 -51.02 -1.33 -18.00
C GLY A 507 -50.37 -1.37 -16.61
N GLY A 508 -49.32 -2.18 -16.46
CA GLY A 508 -48.56 -2.26 -15.21
C GLY A 508 -47.75 -0.99 -14.95
N ASN A 509 -47.62 -0.58 -13.69
CA ASN A 509 -46.77 0.57 -13.37
C ASN A 509 -45.28 0.18 -13.45
N GLY A 510 -44.42 1.12 -13.84
CA GLY A 510 -42.98 0.95 -13.72
C GLY A 510 -42.52 1.00 -12.26
N GLY A 511 -41.41 0.32 -11.99
CA GLY A 511 -40.74 0.33 -10.69
C GLY A 511 -39.97 1.62 -10.44
N GLN A 512 -39.79 1.99 -9.18
CA GLN A 512 -38.95 3.14 -8.82
C GLN A 512 -37.47 2.81 -9.02
N GLY A 513 -36.67 3.79 -9.43
CA GLY A 513 -35.22 3.67 -9.43
C GLY A 513 -34.64 3.67 -8.02
N GLY A 514 -33.47 3.08 -7.85
CA GLY A 514 -32.77 2.99 -6.58
C GLY A 514 -32.07 4.29 -6.17
N ASP A 515 -31.97 4.52 -4.87
CA ASP A 515 -31.25 5.66 -4.32
C ASP A 515 -29.73 5.43 -4.35
N ALA A 516 -28.96 6.48 -4.61
CA ALA A 516 -27.50 6.50 -4.58
C ALA A 516 -26.98 7.45 -3.50
N ALA A 517 -26.11 6.96 -2.63
CA ALA A 517 -25.44 7.76 -1.61
C ALA A 517 -23.93 7.47 -1.61
N GLY A 518 -23.14 8.42 -2.13
CA GLY A 518 -21.69 8.40 -2.05
C GLY A 518 -21.19 9.34 -0.96
N GLN A 519 -20.32 8.87 -0.07
CA GLN A 519 -19.64 9.70 0.90
C GLN A 519 -18.13 9.44 0.86
N GLY A 520 -17.38 10.41 0.34
CA GLY A 520 -15.92 10.38 0.41
C GLY A 520 -15.40 10.26 1.85
N GLY A 521 -14.29 9.56 2.02
CA GLY A 521 -13.63 9.42 3.30
C GLY A 521 -13.02 10.74 3.74
N ARG A 522 -13.04 11.04 5.04
CA ARG A 522 -12.32 12.22 5.55
C ARG A 522 -10.82 12.01 5.51
N GLY A 523 -10.08 13.02 5.09
CA GLY A 523 -8.64 13.11 5.25
C GLY A 523 -8.26 13.04 6.72
N GLY A 524 -7.13 12.39 6.98
CA GLY A 524 -6.54 12.30 8.29
C GLY A 524 -5.94 13.62 8.72
N THR A 525 -5.87 13.85 10.03
CA THR A 525 -5.27 15.07 10.57
C THR A 525 -3.75 14.96 10.62
N GLY A 526 -3.06 16.05 10.29
CA GLY A 526 -1.62 16.19 10.48
C GLY A 526 -1.26 17.49 11.19
N ARG A 527 -0.08 17.57 11.79
CA ARG A 527 0.43 18.82 12.37
C ARG A 527 0.76 19.83 11.28
N THR A 528 1.38 19.36 10.20
CA THR A 528 1.86 20.21 9.10
C THR A 528 0.84 20.28 7.98
N ALA A 529 0.24 19.14 7.63
CA ALA A 529 -0.78 19.07 6.60
C ALA A 529 -1.82 18.00 6.93
N ASN A 530 -3.08 18.32 6.72
CA ASN A 530 -4.13 17.30 6.70
C ASN A 530 -4.07 16.55 5.37
N GLY A 531 -4.53 15.30 5.37
CA GLY A 531 -4.82 14.60 4.13
C GLY A 531 -6.02 15.26 3.42
N ALA A 532 -6.09 15.08 2.11
CA ALA A 532 -7.28 15.48 1.36
C ALA A 532 -8.47 14.59 1.75
N ASP A 533 -9.67 15.17 1.80
CA ASP A 533 -10.90 14.37 1.81
C ASP A 533 -11.01 13.65 0.46
N GLY A 534 -11.57 12.43 0.47
CA GLY A 534 -11.91 11.72 -0.75
C GLY A 534 -13.19 12.27 -1.37
N ASP A 535 -13.40 11.97 -2.64
CA ASP A 535 -14.55 12.48 -3.39
C ASP A 535 -15.71 11.48 -3.41
N ALA A 536 -16.93 11.99 -3.56
CA ALA A 536 -18.09 11.21 -4.00
C ALA A 536 -18.16 11.29 -5.54
N VAL A 537 -17.58 10.28 -6.21
CA VAL A 537 -17.30 10.34 -7.66
C VAL A 537 -18.53 9.96 -8.51
N ALA A 538 -19.36 9.04 -8.02
CA ALA A 538 -20.60 8.64 -8.69
C ALA A 538 -21.71 8.46 -7.65
N GLN A 539 -22.84 9.14 -7.85
CA GLN A 539 -24.00 9.06 -6.96
C GLN A 539 -25.29 9.50 -7.66
N THR A 540 -25.40 9.31 -8.97
CA THR A 540 -26.64 9.58 -9.70
C THR A 540 -27.69 8.54 -9.34
N GLY A 541 -28.92 8.98 -9.05
CA GLY A 541 -30.03 8.07 -8.73
C GLY A 541 -30.41 7.17 -9.90
N GLY A 542 -30.96 5.99 -9.63
CA GLY A 542 -31.39 5.04 -10.66
C GLY A 542 -32.59 5.57 -11.43
N GLY A 543 -32.69 5.26 -12.72
CA GLY A 543 -33.85 5.62 -13.53
C GLY A 543 -35.12 4.92 -13.07
N GLY A 544 -36.26 5.59 -13.16
CA GLY A 544 -37.56 4.97 -12.98
C GLY A 544 -37.93 4.08 -14.17
N GLY A 545 -38.57 2.95 -13.88
CA GLY A 545 -39.07 2.04 -14.91
C GLY A 545 -40.23 2.64 -15.69
N GLN A 546 -40.34 2.30 -16.97
CA GLN A 546 -41.45 2.77 -17.81
C GLN A 546 -42.76 2.09 -17.42
N GLY A 547 -43.88 2.81 -17.56
CA GLY A 547 -45.21 2.24 -17.43
C GLY A 547 -45.58 1.37 -18.63
N GLY A 548 -46.30 0.28 -18.39
CA GLY A 548 -46.84 -0.57 -19.44
C GLY A 548 -48.01 0.12 -20.16
N GLN A 549 -48.15 -0.10 -21.46
CA GLN A 549 -49.32 0.37 -22.23
C GLN A 549 -50.64 -0.26 -21.73
N GLY A 550 -51.77 0.45 -21.83
CA GLY A 550 -53.08 -0.07 -21.44
C GLY A 550 -54.23 0.94 -21.48
N CYS A 551 -55.39 0.58 -20.92
CA CYS A 551 -56.55 1.45 -20.73
C CYS A 551 -57.07 1.38 -19.27
N PRO A 552 -56.73 2.35 -18.40
CA PRO A 552 -55.73 3.41 -18.62
C PRO A 552 -54.30 2.84 -18.69
N GLU A 553 -53.35 3.67 -19.14
CA GLU A 553 -51.93 3.30 -19.15
C GLU A 553 -51.37 3.04 -17.74
N GLY A 554 -50.30 2.26 -17.67
CA GLY A 554 -49.47 2.15 -16.48
C GLY A 554 -48.66 3.42 -16.29
N LYS A 555 -48.48 3.84 -15.03
CA LYS A 555 -47.66 5.01 -14.71
C LYS A 555 -46.18 4.68 -14.68
N GLY A 556 -45.35 5.61 -15.14
CA GLY A 556 -43.90 5.51 -14.98
C GLY A 556 -43.50 5.52 -13.50
N GLY A 557 -42.43 4.80 -13.19
CA GLY A 557 -41.81 4.84 -11.86
C GLY A 557 -41.02 6.13 -11.68
N LYS A 558 -40.88 6.57 -10.42
CA LYS A 558 -40.01 7.71 -10.12
C LYS A 558 -38.54 7.33 -10.20
N GLY A 559 -37.69 8.25 -10.62
CA GLY A 559 -36.25 8.12 -10.46
C GLY A 559 -35.86 8.10 -8.98
N GLY A 560 -34.77 7.40 -8.68
CA GLY A 560 -34.19 7.33 -7.34
C GLY A 560 -33.49 8.63 -6.96
N GLN A 561 -33.26 8.83 -5.66
CA GLN A 561 -32.55 10.01 -5.16
C GLN A 561 -31.04 9.90 -5.42
N GLY A 562 -30.41 11.01 -5.79
CA GLY A 562 -28.97 11.10 -6.01
C GLY A 562 -28.54 12.49 -6.44
N GLU A 563 -27.27 12.66 -6.82
CA GLU A 563 -26.73 13.91 -7.34
C GLU A 563 -26.19 13.70 -8.76
N PRO A 564 -27.00 13.96 -9.81
CA PRO A 564 -28.44 14.31 -9.76
C PRO A 564 -29.36 13.10 -9.48
N ASN A 565 -30.64 13.37 -9.24
CA ASN A 565 -31.66 12.33 -9.16
C ASN A 565 -31.75 11.56 -10.49
N GLY A 566 -32.21 10.31 -10.41
CA GLY A 566 -32.55 9.53 -11.59
C GLY A 566 -33.70 10.14 -12.38
N ALA A 567 -33.73 9.85 -13.68
CA ALA A 567 -34.84 10.26 -14.52
C ALA A 567 -36.11 9.47 -14.17
N ASP A 568 -37.26 10.14 -14.12
CA ASP A 568 -38.55 9.45 -14.01
C ASP A 568 -38.82 8.62 -15.27
N GLY A 569 -39.43 7.45 -15.08
CA GLY A 569 -39.94 6.63 -16.15
C GLY A 569 -41.12 7.31 -16.85
N GLN A 570 -41.25 7.10 -18.15
CA GLN A 570 -42.41 7.59 -18.90
C GLN A 570 -43.64 6.73 -18.60
N ASP A 571 -44.81 7.37 -18.59
CA ASP A 571 -46.09 6.66 -18.60
C ASP A 571 -46.20 5.78 -19.86
N GLY A 572 -46.92 4.68 -19.73
CA GLY A 572 -47.22 3.82 -20.87
C GLY A 572 -48.12 4.52 -21.89
N LYS A 573 -48.26 3.92 -23.07
CA LYS A 573 -49.22 4.44 -24.06
C LYS A 573 -50.66 4.15 -23.64
N ASN A 574 -51.51 5.19 -23.61
CA ASN A 574 -52.95 5.02 -23.46
C ASN A 574 -53.53 4.49 -24.78
N ILE A 575 -54.19 3.33 -24.71
CA ILE A 575 -54.76 2.63 -25.86
C ILE A 575 -56.26 2.35 -25.68
N CYS A 576 -56.97 3.19 -24.91
CA CYS A 576 -58.42 3.07 -24.81
C CYS A 576 -59.10 3.22 -26.18
N PRO A 577 -60.08 2.36 -26.53
CA PRO A 577 -60.85 2.53 -27.75
C PRO A 577 -61.59 3.87 -27.69
N PRO A 578 -61.68 4.61 -28.81
CA PRO A 578 -62.44 5.85 -28.85
C PRO A 578 -63.89 5.58 -28.43
N VAL A 579 -64.40 6.36 -27.47
CA VAL A 579 -65.80 6.31 -27.10
C VAL A 579 -66.60 6.73 -28.33
N ASN A 580 -67.27 5.80 -28.99
CA ASN A 580 -68.21 6.10 -30.07
C ASN A 580 -69.42 6.84 -29.47
N THR A 581 -69.34 8.16 -29.33
CA THR A 581 -70.53 9.01 -29.18
C THR A 581 -71.20 9.15 -30.54
N ASN A 582 -71.90 8.08 -30.96
CA ASN A 582 -72.89 8.15 -32.02
C ASN A 582 -74.23 8.55 -31.40
N THR A 583 -74.51 9.85 -31.39
CA THR A 583 -75.88 10.35 -31.53
C THR A 583 -75.87 11.63 -32.35
N ASN A 584 -76.51 11.50 -33.52
CA ASN A 584 -76.85 12.55 -34.48
C ASN A 584 -77.47 13.78 -33.82
N GLU A 585 -77.07 14.97 -34.24
CA GLU A 585 -78.05 15.96 -34.71
C GLU A 585 -77.42 16.97 -35.68
N ASN A 586 -78.04 17.01 -36.87
CA ASN A 586 -77.94 18.03 -37.89
C ASN A 586 -78.31 19.40 -37.32
N VAL A 587 -77.44 20.43 -37.42
CA VAL A 587 -77.83 21.78 -37.88
C VAL A 587 -76.63 22.45 -38.54
N ASN A 588 -76.87 22.78 -39.81
CA ASN A 588 -76.09 23.65 -40.68
C ASN A 588 -76.25 25.13 -40.24
N THR A 589 -75.17 25.91 -40.12
CA THR A 589 -75.09 27.26 -40.70
C THR A 589 -73.69 27.89 -40.56
N ASN A 590 -73.21 28.33 -41.72
CA ASN A 590 -72.08 29.22 -42.02
C ASN A 590 -71.87 30.39 -41.05
N ALA A 591 -70.61 30.72 -40.76
CA ALA A 591 -69.94 31.94 -41.29
C ALA A 591 -68.52 32.12 -40.72
N ASN A 592 -67.55 32.13 -41.64
CA ASN A 592 -66.47 33.14 -41.80
C ASN A 592 -65.63 33.51 -40.54
N THR A 593 -64.32 33.28 -40.47
CA THR A 593 -63.29 34.00 -41.25
C THR A 593 -61.88 33.54 -40.85
N ASN A 594 -60.94 33.63 -41.82
CA ASN A 594 -59.50 33.89 -41.68
C ASN A 594 -58.59 32.81 -41.05
N THR A 595 -57.39 32.49 -41.53
CA THR A 595 -56.54 32.88 -42.67
C THR A 595 -55.30 31.97 -42.59
N ASN A 596 -54.76 31.59 -43.75
CA ASN A 596 -53.35 31.26 -44.01
C ASN A 596 -52.72 30.05 -43.29
N ALA A 597 -51.76 29.33 -43.85
CA ALA A 597 -51.28 29.13 -45.20
C ALA A 597 -50.41 27.88 -45.10
N ASN A 598 -50.52 27.05 -46.12
CA ASN A 598 -49.68 25.90 -46.38
C ASN A 598 -48.22 26.34 -46.59
N THR A 599 -47.27 25.74 -45.88
CA THR A 599 -45.95 25.42 -46.45
C THR A 599 -45.44 24.12 -45.86
N ASN A 600 -45.70 23.03 -46.59
CA ASN A 600 -44.80 21.90 -46.70
C ASN A 600 -43.39 22.41 -47.07
N THR A 601 -42.43 22.20 -46.18
CA THR A 601 -41.01 22.10 -46.55
C THR A 601 -40.50 20.73 -46.11
N ASN A 602 -40.28 19.86 -47.10
CA ASN A 602 -39.37 18.74 -46.99
C ASN A 602 -37.99 19.28 -46.57
N ALA A 603 -37.71 19.26 -45.27
CA ALA A 603 -36.35 19.40 -44.78
C ALA A 603 -35.66 18.04 -44.95
N ALA A 604 -34.52 18.04 -45.65
CA ALA A 604 -33.59 16.93 -45.66
C ALA A 604 -33.29 16.46 -44.22
N PRO A 605 -33.03 15.15 -44.00
CA PRO A 605 -32.66 14.67 -42.67
C PRO A 605 -31.52 15.53 -42.12
N PRO A 606 -31.60 15.99 -40.85
CA PRO A 606 -30.52 16.75 -40.25
C PRO A 606 -29.23 15.92 -40.37
N PRO A 607 -28.09 16.54 -40.75
CA PRO A 607 -26.82 15.82 -40.76
C PRO A 607 -26.60 15.21 -39.36
N PRO A 608 -25.97 14.03 -39.27
CA PRO A 608 -25.71 13.38 -37.99
C PRO A 608 -25.05 14.39 -37.04
N PRO A 609 -25.45 14.44 -35.75
CA PRO A 609 -24.88 15.39 -34.81
C PRO A 609 -23.36 15.26 -34.84
N ALA A 610 -22.66 16.37 -35.09
CA ALA A 610 -21.21 16.39 -35.13
C ALA A 610 -20.70 15.90 -33.77
N GLY A 611 -20.09 14.71 -33.73
CA GLY A 611 -19.56 14.14 -32.50
C GLY A 611 -18.31 14.87 -32.02
N ILE A 612 -17.92 14.62 -30.77
CA ILE A 612 -16.64 15.08 -30.21
C ILE A 612 -15.50 14.49 -31.05
N SER A 613 -14.59 15.36 -31.51
CA SER A 613 -13.40 14.94 -32.27
C SER A 613 -12.14 15.13 -31.43
N VAL A 614 -11.33 14.07 -31.32
CA VAL A 614 -10.02 14.09 -30.63
C VAL A 614 -8.90 13.82 -31.63
N ALA A 615 -7.87 14.66 -31.65
CA ALA A 615 -6.72 14.51 -32.53
C ALA A 615 -5.41 14.87 -31.81
N PRO A 616 -4.37 14.01 -31.84
CA PRO A 616 -4.37 12.66 -32.41
C PRO A 616 -5.12 11.64 -31.53
N SER A 617 -5.59 10.53 -32.12
CA SER A 617 -6.21 9.41 -31.39
C SER A 617 -5.21 8.47 -30.72
N LEU A 618 -3.91 8.62 -31.04
CA LEU A 618 -2.79 7.93 -30.40
C LEU A 618 -1.62 8.91 -30.20
N VAL A 619 -1.14 9.02 -28.96
CA VAL A 619 0.11 9.72 -28.61
C VAL A 619 1.16 8.66 -28.26
N LYS A 620 2.24 8.59 -29.03
CA LYS A 620 3.34 7.65 -28.79
C LYS A 620 4.67 8.39 -28.61
N LYS A 621 5.43 8.02 -27.56
CA LYS A 621 6.74 8.60 -27.24
C LYS A 621 7.70 7.50 -26.74
N THR A 622 9.00 7.74 -26.88
CA THR A 622 10.06 6.94 -26.23
C THR A 622 10.78 7.81 -25.20
N HIS A 623 10.91 7.31 -23.98
CA HIS A 623 11.66 7.92 -22.88
C HIS A 623 12.89 7.07 -22.56
N VAL A 624 14.08 7.67 -22.58
CA VAL A 624 15.34 6.99 -22.28
C VAL A 624 15.80 7.39 -20.88
N ILE A 625 15.86 6.42 -19.96
CA ILE A 625 16.24 6.67 -18.56
C ILE A 625 17.65 7.25 -18.51
N GLY A 626 17.81 8.40 -17.84
CA GLY A 626 19.09 9.10 -17.72
C GLY A 626 19.46 10.01 -18.90
N GLN A 627 18.66 10.05 -19.98
CA GLN A 627 18.88 10.95 -21.12
C GLN A 627 17.70 11.90 -21.39
N SER A 628 16.46 11.39 -21.34
CA SER A 628 15.26 12.21 -21.51
C SER A 628 15.06 13.13 -20.30
N SER A 629 14.54 14.34 -20.53
CA SER A 629 14.22 15.29 -19.46
C SER A 629 13.07 14.80 -18.59
N CYS A 630 13.09 15.08 -17.29
CA CYS A 630 11.98 14.82 -16.37
C CYS A 630 11.49 16.13 -15.74
N PRO A 631 10.20 16.51 -15.88
CA PRO A 631 9.15 15.82 -16.64
C PRO A 631 9.38 15.83 -18.17
N ASP A 632 8.93 14.78 -18.89
CA ASP A 632 9.14 14.60 -20.33
C ASP A 632 7.88 14.97 -21.15
N PRO A 633 7.94 15.94 -22.08
CA PRO A 633 6.80 16.28 -22.94
C PRO A 633 6.43 15.18 -23.95
N LEU A 634 5.18 14.70 -23.87
CA LEU A 634 4.65 13.64 -24.75
C LEU A 634 4.10 14.17 -26.07
N GLY A 635 3.48 15.35 -26.03
CA GLY A 635 2.82 15.98 -27.17
C GLY A 635 1.53 16.70 -26.75
N SER A 636 0.85 17.29 -27.72
CA SER A 636 -0.41 17.99 -27.52
C SER A 636 -1.59 17.21 -28.11
N VAL A 637 -2.71 17.18 -27.41
CA VAL A 637 -3.98 16.65 -27.90
C VAL A 637 -4.99 17.77 -28.04
N LYS A 638 -5.69 17.79 -29.17
CA LYS A 638 -6.75 18.74 -29.48
C LYS A 638 -8.10 18.05 -29.44
N VAL A 639 -9.02 18.59 -28.64
CA VAL A 639 -10.42 18.18 -28.56
C VAL A 639 -11.28 19.27 -29.17
N THR A 640 -12.14 18.91 -30.12
CA THR A 640 -13.08 19.82 -30.78
C THR A 640 -14.51 19.36 -30.50
N LEU A 641 -15.32 20.29 -29.97
CA LEU A 641 -16.72 20.07 -29.61
C LEU A 641 -17.64 20.61 -30.72
N PRO A 642 -18.86 20.05 -30.88
CA PRO A 642 -19.84 20.58 -31.83
C PRO A 642 -20.38 21.98 -31.46
N VAL A 643 -20.42 22.29 -30.16
CA VAL A 643 -20.85 23.58 -29.60
C VAL A 643 -19.93 23.96 -28.43
N ALA A 644 -19.97 25.22 -27.99
CA ALA A 644 -19.14 25.64 -26.85
C ALA A 644 -19.59 24.92 -25.57
N GLY A 645 -18.63 24.34 -24.86
CA GLY A 645 -18.88 23.55 -23.66
C GLY A 645 -17.62 23.44 -22.81
N THR A 646 -17.69 22.68 -21.72
CA THR A 646 -16.53 22.30 -20.91
C THR A 646 -16.16 20.84 -21.22
N ILE A 647 -14.91 20.47 -20.90
CA ILE A 647 -14.46 19.09 -21.01
C ILE A 647 -13.89 18.61 -19.68
N GLU A 648 -14.06 17.32 -19.43
CA GLU A 648 -13.43 16.60 -18.34
C GLU A 648 -12.62 15.43 -18.91
N LEU A 649 -11.44 15.21 -18.32
CA LEU A 649 -10.59 14.08 -18.65
C LEU A 649 -10.61 13.07 -17.50
N SER A 650 -10.87 11.81 -17.83
CA SER A 650 -10.76 10.68 -16.90
C SER A 650 -9.82 9.59 -17.45
N GLY A 651 -9.43 8.64 -16.61
CA GLY A 651 -8.53 7.56 -17.01
C GLY A 651 -7.09 8.01 -17.27
N ILE A 652 -6.68 9.17 -16.74
CA ILE A 652 -5.30 9.66 -16.86
C ILE A 652 -4.38 8.71 -16.08
N PRO A 653 -3.45 7.99 -16.74
CA PRO A 653 -2.52 7.09 -16.04
C PRO A 653 -1.67 7.86 -15.04
N ALA A 654 -1.31 7.21 -13.92
CA ALA A 654 -0.54 7.83 -12.84
C ALA A 654 0.85 8.35 -13.29
N TRP A 655 1.39 7.82 -14.40
CA TRP A 655 2.64 8.26 -15.00
C TRP A 655 2.51 9.52 -15.90
N ILE A 656 1.29 10.05 -16.10
CA ILE A 656 1.04 11.30 -16.83
C ILE A 656 0.64 12.41 -15.83
N THR A 657 1.28 13.57 -15.91
CA THR A 657 0.84 14.77 -15.20
C THR A 657 -0.53 15.21 -15.70
N ARG A 658 -1.49 15.40 -14.79
CA ARG A 658 -2.83 15.89 -15.15
C ARG A 658 -2.72 17.23 -15.88
N PRO A 659 -3.17 17.34 -17.13
CA PRO A 659 -3.10 18.60 -17.85
C PRO A 659 -4.07 19.60 -17.26
N SER A 660 -3.64 20.86 -17.14
CA SER A 660 -4.52 21.96 -16.76
C SER A 660 -5.49 22.26 -17.92
N ILE A 661 -6.78 22.14 -17.66
CA ILE A 661 -7.83 22.48 -18.62
C ILE A 661 -8.47 23.80 -18.17
N SER A 662 -8.70 24.72 -19.11
CA SER A 662 -9.44 25.94 -18.81
C SER A 662 -10.88 25.60 -18.41
N ALA A 663 -11.35 26.17 -17.30
CA ALA A 663 -12.74 26.04 -16.86
C ALA A 663 -13.73 26.85 -17.73
N ALA A 664 -13.23 27.68 -18.65
CA ALA A 664 -14.08 28.49 -19.51
C ALA A 664 -14.68 27.65 -20.66
N PRO A 665 -15.99 27.81 -20.97
CA PRO A 665 -16.60 27.15 -22.11
C PRO A 665 -15.90 27.52 -23.42
N ALA A 666 -15.51 26.51 -24.21
CA ALA A 666 -14.87 26.71 -25.51
C ALA A 666 -15.32 25.60 -26.49
N GLN A 667 -15.21 25.87 -27.79
CA GLN A 667 -15.42 24.84 -28.83
C GLN A 667 -14.18 23.98 -29.08
N THR A 668 -13.01 24.45 -28.65
CA THR A 668 -11.74 23.77 -28.92
C THR A 668 -10.83 23.87 -27.70
N PHE A 669 -10.32 22.72 -27.28
CA PHE A 669 -9.38 22.58 -26.18
C PHE A 669 -8.09 21.98 -26.70
N THR A 670 -6.96 22.53 -26.29
CA THR A 670 -5.64 21.94 -26.55
C THR A 670 -4.92 21.78 -25.24
N PHE A 671 -4.47 20.57 -24.94
CA PHE A 671 -3.71 20.29 -23.73
C PHE A 671 -2.43 19.52 -24.05
N ASN A 672 -1.39 19.84 -23.29
CA ASN A 672 -0.08 19.20 -23.39
C ASN A 672 0.02 18.08 -22.36
N LEU A 673 0.39 16.90 -22.84
CA LEU A 673 0.63 15.74 -21.98
C LEU A 673 2.10 15.72 -21.60
N GLN A 674 2.35 15.47 -20.32
CA GLN A 674 3.69 15.34 -19.76
C GLN A 674 3.79 14.04 -18.99
N PHE A 675 4.86 13.30 -19.21
CA PHE A 675 5.24 12.17 -18.38
C PHE A 675 5.94 12.70 -17.13
N ASN A 676 5.45 12.31 -15.95
CA ASN A 676 5.92 12.84 -14.67
C ASN A 676 7.13 12.07 -14.11
N CYS A 677 7.62 11.07 -14.83
CA CYS A 677 8.69 10.16 -14.42
C CYS A 677 8.40 9.34 -13.14
N GLY A 678 7.14 9.28 -12.72
CA GLY A 678 6.64 8.43 -11.65
C GLY A 678 6.44 7.00 -12.12
N ILE A 679 7.54 6.31 -12.47
CA ILE A 679 7.52 4.91 -12.89
C ILE A 679 7.94 4.00 -11.74
N ALA A 680 7.24 2.86 -11.61
CA ALA A 680 7.49 1.90 -10.55
C ALA A 680 8.75 1.05 -10.80
N ASN A 681 9.14 0.86 -12.07
CA ASN A 681 10.24 -0.01 -12.47
C ASN A 681 11.19 0.70 -13.46
N PHE A 682 12.50 0.60 -13.26
CA PHE A 682 13.54 1.19 -14.13
C PHE A 682 14.05 0.19 -15.19
N THR A 683 13.17 -0.61 -15.78
CA THR A 683 13.50 -1.58 -16.83
C THR A 683 12.96 -1.12 -18.18
N THR A 684 13.40 -1.73 -19.30
CA THR A 684 12.81 -1.45 -20.61
C THR A 684 11.42 -2.06 -20.71
N HIS A 685 10.38 -1.25 -20.86
CA HIS A 685 8.98 -1.68 -20.96
C HIS A 685 8.09 -0.63 -21.64
N ASP A 686 6.86 -1.01 -21.97
CA ASP A 686 5.84 -0.10 -22.50
C ASP A 686 4.80 0.22 -21.43
N GLU A 687 4.53 1.51 -21.26
CA GLU A 687 3.42 2.05 -20.49
C GLU A 687 2.28 2.43 -21.44
N LYS A 688 1.05 1.98 -21.14
CA LYS A 688 -0.13 2.20 -21.99
C LYS A 688 -1.29 2.72 -21.17
N GLY A 689 -2.03 3.67 -21.73
CA GLY A 689 -3.21 4.25 -21.10
C GLY A 689 -4.25 4.68 -22.13
N VAL A 690 -5.50 4.73 -21.67
CA VAL A 690 -6.63 5.26 -22.44
C VAL A 690 -7.20 6.43 -21.66
N ILE A 691 -7.13 7.63 -22.24
CA ILE A 691 -7.70 8.82 -21.62
C ILE A 691 -9.07 9.06 -22.23
N ASN A 692 -10.10 9.12 -21.38
CA ASN A 692 -11.47 9.40 -21.77
C ASN A 692 -11.74 10.90 -21.66
N VAL A 693 -12.44 11.43 -22.65
CA VAL A 693 -12.87 12.82 -22.76
C VAL A 693 -14.39 12.84 -22.66
N TYR A 694 -14.92 13.55 -21.68
CA TYR A 694 -16.35 13.81 -21.54
C TYR A 694 -16.57 15.29 -21.80
N ALA A 695 -17.61 15.64 -22.56
CA ALA A 695 -17.92 17.03 -22.84
C ALA A 695 -19.35 17.38 -22.43
N THR A 696 -19.49 18.56 -21.84
CA THR A 696 -20.76 19.09 -21.37
C THR A 696 -20.99 20.46 -22.01
N GLY A 697 -22.16 20.69 -22.56
CA GLY A 697 -22.54 21.96 -23.18
C GLY A 697 -22.68 23.06 -22.14
N ALA A 698 -22.74 24.31 -22.62
CA ALA A 698 -22.86 25.48 -21.75
C ALA A 698 -24.12 25.47 -20.85
N ASN A 699 -25.15 24.69 -21.20
CA ASN A 699 -26.38 24.56 -20.40
C ASN A 699 -26.44 23.26 -19.59
N GLY A 700 -25.34 22.50 -19.50
CA GLY A 700 -25.24 21.27 -18.70
C GLY A 700 -25.64 19.99 -19.44
N GLU A 701 -25.98 20.07 -20.73
CA GLU A 701 -26.29 18.89 -21.56
C GLU A 701 -25.04 18.09 -21.91
N SER A 702 -25.12 16.75 -21.90
CA SER A 702 -24.00 15.91 -22.36
C SER A 702 -23.84 16.04 -23.88
N LEU A 703 -22.63 16.40 -24.32
CA LEU A 703 -22.24 16.45 -25.74
C LEU A 703 -21.63 15.13 -26.23
N GLY A 704 -21.54 14.12 -25.35
CA GLY A 704 -20.99 12.80 -25.61
C GLY A 704 -19.64 12.53 -24.92
N SER A 705 -18.99 11.42 -25.31
CA SER A 705 -17.65 11.07 -24.88
C SER A 705 -16.78 10.58 -26.04
N SER A 706 -15.47 10.69 -25.89
CA SER A 706 -14.46 10.16 -26.81
C SER A 706 -13.26 9.67 -26.02
N SER A 707 -12.31 8.99 -26.67
CA SER A 707 -11.09 8.55 -26.00
C SER A 707 -9.90 8.57 -26.96
N PHE A 708 -8.70 8.66 -26.39
CA PHE A 708 -7.46 8.52 -27.14
C PHE A 708 -6.45 7.70 -26.35
N ASN A 709 -5.59 7.00 -27.08
CA ASN A 709 -4.58 6.13 -26.50
C ASN A 709 -3.28 6.90 -26.28
N VAL A 710 -2.58 6.57 -25.19
CA VAL A 710 -1.22 7.04 -24.95
C VAL A 710 -0.33 5.83 -24.75
N THR A 711 0.82 5.81 -25.42
CA THR A 711 1.83 4.77 -25.28
C THR A 711 3.20 5.40 -25.06
N MET A 712 3.82 5.07 -23.95
CA MET A 712 5.20 5.46 -23.65
C MET A 712 6.09 4.22 -23.69
N ASN A 713 7.11 4.23 -24.53
CA ASN A 713 8.15 3.21 -24.55
C ASN A 713 9.31 3.68 -23.66
N ILE A 714 9.53 3.01 -22.54
CA ILE A 714 10.60 3.32 -21.60
C ILE A 714 11.79 2.42 -21.92
N VAL A 715 12.96 3.01 -22.10
CA VAL A 715 14.20 2.31 -22.41
C VAL A 715 15.20 2.54 -21.28
N ALA A 716 15.54 1.48 -20.57
CA ALA A 716 16.67 1.44 -19.66
C ALA A 716 17.96 1.22 -20.47
N GLN A 717 18.97 2.06 -20.26
CA GLN A 717 20.30 1.88 -20.83
C GLN A 717 21.24 1.21 -19.84
#